data_AF-A0A352VIH6-F1
#
_entry.id   AF-A0A352VIH6-F1
#
_cell.length_a   1.000
_cell.length_b   1.000
_cell.length_c   1.000
_cell.angle_alpha   90.00
_cell.angle_beta   90.00
_cell.angle_gamma   90.00
#
_symmetry.space_group_name_H-M   'P 1'
#
loop_
_entity.id
_entity.type
_entity.pdbx_description
1 polymer ?
#
loop_
_entity_poly.entity_id
_entity_poly.type
_entity_poly.pdbx_seq_one_letter_code
_entity_poly.pdbx_strand_id
1 'polypeptide(L)'
;MKNRFAREASPMPDELRALDAELSAIRYEERPSFGPELEAELAQAWVGLKSRRRTSVRPFAAAAVVALLLATAGVPSARASLVRLIGSFQSDDAVPADAQPEARPTEPDPTPAVVVPPPVERTEEVSRRGTVPMEPPAGPEAIERTDWPAPTLPEVADRARVEALVFRGYPLALQRAGIGGSVALMLWVDSTGAVDNVNLVEGSGVPELDRVALQVAASIRFVPATRRGSPVGTWVQFPVVFRTNPDAIDPLALPVVEAFEGPEVDEPLDLTLIPEWQGEIALLAPVQREAGELLEVAIDDHDVIEELGPIESILAGEPPAGAAPTQWRSGVTLVLEQAMVRDPNNPAPLLALARIRRKQGLRTEARALFERGIQRAERAGAGVSPSLFAELHYQRATLIKEAWLAYRDLGRVSADAFDGAFCATATSTDRGGGDFALADRLIAWNYLCPEELADVLDSGFEATEQRGTDNLGDMMSSFHTAVAAYPEHVGANVEVLLALADEGRWSEVLDGARRFVRASRGHPYGLLIGGLALQRLARSDEAQDQFTLALRGLSESEADALQDVRFVLGEEALADYRREASDERREWEQRFWAPLDPILSTAVNERSVEHIARSAYSQLRFGSTSSDAGEVWIRYGRPTDIKTIGRSAGLRTEFWDYGAGPDFTFSRVGSSRAMDLTTEGRAYADDLREVLAHRYGAASRSVFTLPGQVTRFYGGEPGALEVQIHTEVPEFLARNLSDTLDLRLFLIDAEGNQIPGGVTQRRIRAKVTPVALSALTSPEVASVVVEFFNRRTGQAGAIRQAVMPLVEHGSVAVSDLLMVRPTRSPKHVSRYAEWFEPLSLVNSLDSDALGVYFEVYETGAAVPWYRLRAEVVDRETGVVTGVPIRPAGEDGFRPTWDRFPAAGGLTSEFLTVALSDVKRGRHTLRIIVDVPEVGAGVVAQRDLDRREDPDQDWD
;
A
#
# COMPACT_ATOMS: atom_id res chain seq x y z
N MET A 1 19.63 39.05 50.37
CA MET A 1 19.19 39.71 49.11
C MET A 1 19.12 38.63 48.04
N LYS A 2 17.94 38.36 47.47
CA LYS A 2 17.51 38.89 46.15
C LYS A 2 18.40 38.44 44.98
N ASN A 3 18.00 37.35 44.33
CA ASN A 3 17.78 37.36 42.89
C ASN A 3 16.28 37.09 42.64
N ARG A 4 15.68 37.83 41.70
CA ARG A 4 14.33 37.64 41.16
C ARG A 4 14.48 37.57 39.64
N PHE A 5 13.40 37.21 38.93
CA PHE A 5 13.34 37.06 37.48
C PHE A 5 13.96 35.77 36.93
N ALA A 6 13.52 34.63 37.45
CA ALA A 6 13.00 33.65 36.52
C ALA A 6 11.70 34.21 35.90
N ARG A 7 11.50 34.04 34.60
CA ARG A 7 10.18 34.10 33.98
C ARG A 7 9.82 32.67 33.60
N GLU A 8 8.74 32.15 34.19
CA GLU A 8 8.14 30.91 33.72
C GLU A 8 7.61 31.14 32.30
N ALA A 9 7.95 30.25 31.38
CA ALA A 9 7.23 30.15 30.11
C ALA A 9 5.98 29.32 30.38
N SER A 10 4.79 29.87 30.13
CA SER A 10 3.57 29.08 30.18
C SER A 10 3.63 27.98 29.12
N PRO A 11 3.26 26.73 29.43
CA PRO A 11 3.14 25.69 28.41
C PRO A 11 2.04 26.05 27.40
N MET A 12 2.17 25.60 26.16
CA MET A 12 1.09 25.76 25.17
C MET A 12 -0.16 25.01 25.62
N PRO A 13 -1.37 25.58 25.42
CA PRO A 13 -2.63 24.85 25.51
C PRO A 13 -2.62 23.55 24.70
N ASP A 14 -3.27 22.50 25.19
CA ASP A 14 -3.24 21.17 24.59
C ASP A 14 -3.78 21.15 23.15
N GLU A 15 -4.81 21.95 22.87
CA GLU A 15 -5.36 22.18 21.51
C GLU A 15 -4.30 22.70 20.53
N LEU A 16 -3.40 23.58 20.99
CA LEU A 16 -2.31 24.11 20.16
C LEU A 16 -1.14 23.13 20.07
N ARG A 17 -0.92 22.26 21.06
CA ARG A 17 0.06 21.16 20.95
C ARG A 17 -0.41 20.06 20.00
N ALA A 18 -1.71 19.74 19.99
CA ALA A 18 -2.30 18.84 19.01
C ALA A 18 -2.18 19.42 17.59
N LEU A 19 -2.52 20.70 17.41
CA LEU A 19 -2.38 21.37 16.11
C LEU A 19 -0.91 21.51 15.66
N ASP A 20 0.04 21.74 16.58
CA ASP A 20 1.48 21.79 16.26
C ASP A 20 2.02 20.40 15.87
N ALA A 21 1.50 19.33 16.48
CA ALA A 21 1.79 17.95 16.10
C ALA A 21 1.17 17.56 14.74
N GLU A 22 -0.09 17.93 14.47
CA GLU A 22 -0.71 17.74 13.15
C GLU A 22 0.04 18.53 12.06
N LEU A 23 0.38 19.79 12.30
CA LEU A 23 1.10 20.63 11.33
C LEU A 23 2.55 20.19 11.11
N SER A 24 3.22 19.61 12.10
CA SER A 24 4.57 19.05 11.94
C SER A 24 4.57 17.63 11.36
N ALA A 25 3.44 16.91 11.40
CA ALA A 25 3.22 15.69 10.63
C ALA A 25 3.00 15.98 9.12
N ILE A 26 2.47 17.17 8.76
CA ILE A 26 2.32 17.60 7.36
C ILE A 26 3.68 18.04 6.79
N ARG A 27 4.52 17.06 6.43
CA ARG A 27 5.64 17.28 5.51
C ARG A 27 5.10 17.42 4.08
N TYR A 28 4.78 18.65 3.68
CA TYR A 28 4.66 18.95 2.26
C TYR A 28 6.06 18.93 1.64
N GLU A 29 6.35 18.01 0.72
CA GLU A 29 7.62 18.06 -0.03
C GLU A 29 7.63 19.33 -0.88
N GLU A 30 8.42 20.31 -0.46
CA GLU A 30 8.52 21.59 -1.13
C GLU A 30 9.12 21.46 -2.53
N ARG A 31 8.90 22.48 -3.36
CA ARG A 31 9.89 22.82 -4.39
C ARG A 31 11.20 23.16 -3.65
N PRO A 32 12.31 22.39 -3.76
CA PRO A 32 13.46 22.47 -2.82
C PRO A 32 14.37 23.71 -2.99
N SER A 33 13.80 24.85 -3.39
CA SER A 33 14.51 26.02 -3.89
C SER A 33 13.77 27.36 -3.77
N PHE A 34 12.65 27.44 -3.02
CA PHE A 34 11.94 28.72 -2.85
C PHE A 34 11.14 28.89 -1.55
N GLY A 35 10.62 27.82 -0.94
CA GLY A 35 9.77 27.91 0.25
C GLY A 35 10.49 28.51 1.47
N PRO A 36 11.55 27.86 1.99
CA PRO A 36 12.29 28.35 3.17
C PRO A 36 13.06 29.63 2.84
N GLU A 37 13.37 29.83 1.55
CA GLU A 37 14.15 30.97 1.04
C GLU A 37 13.36 32.26 1.13
N LEU A 38 12.08 32.22 0.75
CA LEU A 38 11.18 33.36 0.90
C LEU A 38 10.86 33.64 2.38
N GLU A 39 10.70 32.61 3.22
CA GLU A 39 10.46 32.81 4.65
C GLU A 39 11.68 33.41 5.37
N ALA A 40 12.90 32.96 5.05
CA ALA A 40 14.14 33.52 5.59
C ALA A 40 14.35 34.99 5.20
N GLU A 41 14.15 35.35 3.92
CA GLU A 41 14.29 36.75 3.47
C GLU A 41 13.20 37.66 4.06
N LEU A 42 11.96 37.18 4.19
CA LEU A 42 10.88 37.92 4.88
C LEU A 42 11.19 38.12 6.38
N ALA A 43 11.75 37.11 7.05
CA ALA A 43 12.16 37.19 8.45
C ALA A 43 13.29 38.22 8.66
N GLN A 44 14.32 38.23 7.81
CA GLN A 44 15.39 39.25 7.86
C GLN A 44 14.84 40.67 7.63
N ALA A 45 13.99 40.86 6.61
CA ALA A 45 13.38 42.16 6.32
C ALA A 45 12.59 42.72 7.53
N TRP A 46 11.92 41.85 8.27
CA TRP A 46 11.20 42.21 9.50
C TRP A 46 12.13 42.61 10.66
N VAL A 47 13.29 41.97 10.81
CA VAL A 47 14.31 42.38 11.80
C VAL A 47 14.91 43.75 11.45
N GLY A 48 15.19 44.01 10.17
CA GLY A 48 15.65 45.31 9.67
C GLY A 48 14.66 46.46 9.93
N LEU A 49 13.36 46.17 9.97
CA LEU A 49 12.31 47.15 10.32
C LEU A 49 12.24 47.43 11.83
N LYS A 50 12.57 46.47 12.71
CA LYS A 50 12.55 46.67 14.17
C LYS A 50 13.63 47.64 14.67
N SER A 51 14.83 47.63 14.07
CA SER A 51 15.99 48.40 14.55
C SER A 51 15.85 49.92 14.38
N ARG A 52 15.00 50.39 13.45
CA ARG A 52 14.79 51.82 13.16
C ARG A 52 13.80 52.54 14.09
N ARG A 53 13.38 51.92 15.20
CA ARG A 53 12.44 52.51 16.18
C ARG A 53 13.05 53.63 17.04
N ARG A 54 13.30 54.83 16.46
CA ARG A 54 13.59 56.03 17.28
C ARG A 54 13.15 57.41 16.74
N THR A 55 12.03 57.46 16.01
CA THR A 55 11.23 58.70 15.81
C THR A 55 9.75 58.35 15.57
N SER A 56 8.86 59.35 15.61
CA SER A 56 7.41 59.15 15.41
C SER A 56 7.09 58.75 13.97
N VAL A 57 6.79 57.47 13.76
CA VAL A 57 6.64 56.86 12.43
C VAL A 57 5.34 56.05 12.36
N ARG A 58 4.20 56.75 12.39
CA ARG A 58 2.92 56.20 11.91
C ARG A 58 2.76 56.18 10.38
N PRO A 59 3.24 57.16 9.57
CA PRO A 59 3.04 57.11 8.12
C PRO A 59 3.94 56.09 7.39
N PHE A 60 5.23 55.94 7.73
CA PHE A 60 6.06 54.92 7.06
C PHE A 60 5.75 53.48 7.49
N ALA A 61 5.08 53.25 8.61
CA ALA A 61 4.60 51.92 8.96
C ALA A 61 3.55 51.43 7.96
N ALA A 62 2.60 52.30 7.59
CA ALA A 62 1.63 52.02 6.53
C ALA A 62 2.33 51.86 5.16
N ALA A 63 3.30 52.72 4.83
CA ALA A 63 4.05 52.60 3.58
C ALA A 63 4.88 51.31 3.50
N ALA A 64 5.47 50.84 4.61
CA ALA A 64 6.20 49.57 4.67
C ALA A 64 5.27 48.36 4.56
N VAL A 65 4.08 48.40 5.16
CA VAL A 65 3.06 47.35 5.00
C VAL A 65 2.52 47.33 3.56
N VAL A 66 2.29 48.49 2.93
CA VAL A 66 1.91 48.56 1.50
C VAL A 66 3.04 48.07 0.60
N ALA A 67 4.29 48.38 0.90
CA ALA A 67 5.44 47.84 0.16
C ALA A 67 5.57 46.32 0.32
N LEU A 68 5.36 45.77 1.54
CA LEU A 68 5.30 44.32 1.75
C LEU A 68 4.13 43.69 1.00
N LEU A 69 2.93 44.28 1.05
CA LEU A 69 1.75 43.79 0.32
C LEU A 69 1.94 43.79 -1.20
N LEU A 70 2.68 44.76 -1.74
CA LEU A 70 3.03 44.82 -3.17
C LEU A 70 4.14 43.82 -3.53
N ALA A 71 5.10 43.58 -2.65
CA ALA A 71 6.17 42.59 -2.85
C ALA A 71 5.68 41.13 -2.69
N THR A 72 4.78 40.85 -1.76
CA THR A 72 4.23 39.50 -1.50
C THR A 72 2.97 39.19 -2.31
N ALA A 73 2.50 40.11 -3.16
CA ALA A 73 1.30 39.92 -3.98
C ALA A 73 1.36 38.69 -4.89
N GLY A 74 2.57 38.24 -5.28
CA GLY A 74 2.79 37.11 -6.18
C GLY A 74 2.96 35.73 -5.51
N VAL A 75 2.97 35.62 -4.17
CA VAL A 75 3.19 34.33 -3.48
C VAL A 75 2.14 34.09 -2.38
N PRO A 76 1.30 33.02 -2.48
CA PRO A 76 0.22 32.77 -1.52
C PRO A 76 0.65 32.56 -0.07
N SER A 77 1.74 31.82 0.19
CA SER A 77 2.23 31.53 1.55
C SER A 77 2.61 32.80 2.31
N ALA A 78 3.31 33.73 1.65
CA ALA A 78 3.69 35.00 2.23
C ALA A 78 2.49 35.87 2.67
N ARG A 79 1.31 35.72 2.03
CA ARG A 79 0.07 36.36 2.51
C ARG A 79 -0.46 35.72 3.79
N ALA A 80 -0.41 34.38 3.93
CA ALA A 80 -0.86 33.70 5.14
C ALA A 80 -0.03 34.13 6.37
N SER A 81 1.30 34.17 6.23
CA SER A 81 2.21 34.64 7.29
C SER A 81 2.01 36.13 7.61
N LEU A 82 1.67 36.98 6.63
CA LEU A 82 1.30 38.38 6.86
C LEU A 82 -0.04 38.53 7.60
N VAL A 83 -1.04 37.68 7.32
CA VAL A 83 -2.32 37.66 8.05
C VAL A 83 -2.11 37.22 9.50
N ARG A 84 -1.28 36.19 9.74
CA ARG A 84 -0.86 35.76 11.09
C ARG A 84 -0.18 36.91 11.86
N LEU A 85 0.68 37.68 11.17
CA LEU A 85 1.33 38.87 11.73
C LEU A 85 0.33 40.00 12.05
N ILE A 86 -0.67 40.23 11.18
CA ILE A 86 -1.72 41.24 11.41
C ILE A 86 -2.59 40.88 12.63
N GLY A 87 -2.94 39.61 12.80
CA GLY A 87 -3.66 39.11 13.98
C GLY A 87 -2.94 39.41 15.31
N SER A 88 -1.59 39.38 15.32
CA SER A 88 -0.78 39.71 16.51
C SER A 88 -0.87 41.17 16.99
N PHE A 89 -1.56 42.06 16.25
CA PHE A 89 -1.80 43.45 16.66
C PHE A 89 -3.19 43.70 17.28
N GLN A 90 -4.04 42.66 17.46
CA GLN A 90 -5.38 42.82 18.04
C GLN A 90 -5.50 42.52 19.55
N SER A 91 -4.40 42.19 20.23
CA SER A 91 -4.37 41.84 21.66
C SER A 91 -3.60 42.85 22.52
N ASP A 92 -4.06 44.10 22.58
CA ASP A 92 -3.62 45.10 23.58
C ASP A 92 -4.58 46.32 23.60
N ASP A 93 -5.76 46.19 24.23
CA ASP A 93 -6.51 47.31 24.89
C ASP A 93 -7.83 46.81 25.58
N ALA A 94 -7.71 46.08 26.69
CA ALA A 94 -8.78 45.92 27.70
C ALA A 94 -8.22 45.41 29.04
N VAL A 95 -8.49 46.11 30.15
CA VAL A 95 -8.09 45.75 31.52
C VAL A 95 -9.28 45.97 32.47
N PRO A 96 -9.52 45.11 33.49
CA PRO A 96 -10.89 44.77 33.94
C PRO A 96 -11.26 45.28 35.35
N ALA A 97 -12.42 44.82 35.87
CA ALA A 97 -12.83 44.96 37.27
C ALA A 97 -13.51 43.70 37.84
N ASP A 98 -13.27 43.46 39.13
CA ASP A 98 -14.08 42.74 40.15
C ASP A 98 -14.35 41.21 40.07
N ALA A 99 -13.31 40.46 40.44
CA ALA A 99 -13.22 39.57 41.62
C ALA A 99 -14.37 38.60 42.04
N GLN A 100 -14.07 37.28 41.93
CA GLN A 100 -13.80 36.27 43.01
C GLN A 100 -14.61 36.21 44.35
N PRO A 101 -14.61 35.08 45.11
CA PRO A 101 -14.01 33.74 44.90
C PRO A 101 -14.93 32.51 45.27
N GLU A 102 -14.31 31.31 45.44
CA GLU A 102 -14.83 30.08 46.12
C GLU A 102 -15.90 29.21 45.39
N ALA A 103 -16.02 27.88 45.58
CA ALA A 103 -15.07 26.82 46.00
C ALA A 103 -15.57 25.40 45.58
N ARG A 104 -14.70 24.37 45.68
CA ARG A 104 -14.91 22.90 45.43
C ARG A 104 -15.63 22.21 46.62
N PRO A 105 -16.00 20.88 46.66
CA PRO A 105 -15.90 19.77 45.67
C PRO A 105 -17.08 18.72 45.70
N THR A 106 -16.80 17.49 45.21
CA THR A 106 -17.23 16.13 45.68
C THR A 106 -18.40 15.33 45.05
N GLU A 107 -18.31 14.00 45.22
CA GLU A 107 -19.03 12.91 44.54
C GLU A 107 -20.39 12.51 45.17
N PRO A 108 -21.21 11.68 44.49
CA PRO A 108 -22.34 10.95 45.07
C PRO A 108 -22.12 9.41 45.21
N ASP A 109 -22.65 8.83 46.29
CA ASP A 109 -22.82 7.37 46.52
C ASP A 109 -24.19 7.14 47.26
N PRO A 110 -24.65 5.96 47.74
CA PRO A 110 -25.72 5.24 47.02
C PRO A 110 -26.97 4.83 47.84
N THR A 111 -28.04 4.38 47.14
CA THR A 111 -29.19 3.54 47.64
C THR A 111 -30.13 4.17 48.70
N PRO A 112 -31.30 3.58 49.13
CA PRO A 112 -31.90 2.24 48.89
C PRO A 112 -33.39 2.23 48.42
N ALA A 113 -34.17 1.16 48.68
CA ALA A 113 -35.40 0.75 47.94
C ALA A 113 -36.65 0.37 48.80
N VAL A 114 -37.49 -0.59 48.33
CA VAL A 114 -38.75 -1.19 48.90
C VAL A 114 -40.00 -0.26 48.77
N VAL A 115 -41.28 -0.63 48.55
CA VAL A 115 -42.13 -1.84 48.87
C VAL A 115 -43.26 -2.09 47.83
N VAL A 116 -43.85 -3.30 47.79
CA VAL A 116 -45.00 -3.74 46.94
C VAL A 116 -46.13 -4.42 47.77
N PRO A 117 -47.43 -4.18 47.46
CA PRO A 117 -48.52 -5.19 47.59
C PRO A 117 -49.58 -5.14 46.42
N PRO A 118 -50.56 -6.09 46.30
CA PRO A 118 -50.85 -6.73 45.00
C PRO A 118 -52.34 -6.69 44.49
N PRO A 119 -53.07 -7.78 44.10
CA PRO A 119 -53.52 -7.96 42.70
C PRO A 119 -55.03 -8.22 42.47
N VAL A 120 -55.49 -8.23 41.20
CA VAL A 120 -56.82 -8.74 40.77
C VAL A 120 -56.76 -9.48 39.41
N GLU A 121 -57.63 -10.46 39.24
CA GLU A 121 -57.85 -11.44 38.15
C GLU A 121 -58.78 -10.93 37.00
N ARG A 122 -59.15 -11.64 35.91
CA ARG A 122 -58.59 -12.72 35.02
C ARG A 122 -59.71 -13.18 34.05
N THR A 123 -59.47 -13.27 32.73
CA THR A 123 -60.06 -14.22 31.72
C THR A 123 -59.51 -13.88 30.32
N GLU A 124 -58.93 -14.80 29.54
CA GLU A 124 -59.53 -15.72 28.52
C GLU A 124 -60.03 -15.01 27.24
N GLU A 125 -59.76 -15.45 26.00
CA GLU A 125 -59.02 -16.63 25.50
C GLU A 125 -58.55 -16.45 24.01
N VAL A 126 -58.20 -17.57 23.33
CA VAL A 126 -57.99 -17.79 21.87
C VAL A 126 -56.56 -17.70 21.32
N SER A 127 -56.10 -18.85 20.82
CA SER A 127 -54.82 -19.07 20.12
C SER A 127 -54.84 -18.66 18.65
N ARG A 128 -53.70 -18.14 18.16
CA ARG A 128 -53.10 -18.49 16.86
C ARG A 128 -51.62 -18.07 16.80
N ARG A 129 -50.73 -19.04 16.60
CA ARG A 129 -49.39 -18.74 16.03
C ARG A 129 -49.58 -18.40 14.55
N GLY A 130 -48.97 -17.31 14.08
CA GLY A 130 -48.90 -16.94 12.68
C GLY A 130 -47.51 -16.44 12.34
N THR A 131 -46.70 -17.29 11.70
CA THR A 131 -45.43 -16.89 11.09
C THR A 131 -45.72 -16.06 9.84
N VAL A 132 -45.22 -14.83 9.81
CA VAL A 132 -45.06 -14.06 8.57
C VAL A 132 -43.63 -14.28 8.07
N PRO A 133 -43.39 -14.52 6.77
CA PRO A 133 -42.03 -14.72 6.25
C PRO A 133 -41.15 -13.49 6.46
N MET A 134 -39.87 -13.71 6.72
CA MET A 134 -38.85 -12.65 6.68
C MET A 134 -38.31 -12.58 5.25
N GLU A 135 -38.82 -11.62 4.49
CA GLU A 135 -38.32 -11.26 3.16
C GLU A 135 -36.96 -10.55 3.32
N PRO A 136 -35.94 -10.85 2.48
CA PRO A 136 -34.63 -10.19 2.61
C PRO A 136 -34.74 -8.70 2.29
N PRO A 137 -33.96 -7.83 2.96
CA PRO A 137 -33.99 -6.39 2.67
C PRO A 137 -33.57 -6.14 1.23
N ALA A 138 -34.36 -5.35 0.51
CA ALA A 138 -34.03 -4.93 -0.85
C ALA A 138 -32.77 -4.07 -0.88
N GLY A 139 -31.99 -4.19 -1.97
CA GLY A 139 -30.87 -3.28 -2.23
C GLY A 139 -31.35 -1.84 -2.44
N PRO A 140 -30.48 -0.83 -2.24
CA PRO A 140 -30.86 0.57 -2.40
C PRO A 140 -31.27 0.88 -3.84
N GLU A 141 -32.49 1.37 -4.03
CA GLU A 141 -33.00 1.82 -5.33
C GLU A 141 -32.24 3.07 -5.82
N ALA A 142 -32.20 3.24 -7.15
CA ALA A 142 -31.48 4.34 -7.78
C ALA A 142 -32.08 5.71 -7.41
N ILE A 143 -31.24 6.63 -6.93
CA ILE A 143 -31.63 8.02 -6.67
C ILE A 143 -31.77 8.76 -8.01
N GLU A 144 -32.98 9.21 -8.35
CA GLU A 144 -33.22 9.97 -9.57
C GLU A 144 -32.41 11.28 -9.62
N ARG A 145 -31.80 11.56 -10.77
CA ARG A 145 -31.10 12.82 -11.04
C ARG A 145 -32.08 14.00 -11.03
N THR A 146 -31.78 15.02 -10.24
CA THR A 146 -32.32 16.37 -10.48
C THR A 146 -31.49 17.06 -11.56
N ASP A 147 -32.15 17.54 -12.62
CA ASP A 147 -31.46 18.21 -13.73
C ASP A 147 -31.04 19.63 -13.35
N TRP A 148 -29.73 19.82 -13.22
CA TRP A 148 -29.08 21.12 -13.09
C TRP A 148 -28.63 21.60 -14.46
N PRO A 149 -28.72 22.91 -14.78
CA PRO A 149 -28.21 23.42 -16.05
C PRO A 149 -26.70 23.15 -16.16
N ALA A 150 -26.31 22.59 -17.31
CA ALA A 150 -24.94 22.18 -17.61
C ALA A 150 -23.95 23.34 -17.44
N PRO A 151 -22.72 23.09 -16.97
CA PRO A 151 -21.73 24.14 -16.82
C PRO A 151 -21.29 24.71 -18.17
N THR A 152 -21.08 26.03 -18.23
CA THR A 152 -20.62 26.76 -19.42
C THR A 152 -19.22 27.31 -19.20
N LEU A 153 -18.40 27.32 -20.26
CA LEU A 153 -17.03 27.88 -20.26
C LEU A 153 -17.04 29.39 -20.58
N PRO A 154 -15.93 30.13 -20.33
CA PRO A 154 -15.88 31.56 -20.61
C PRO A 154 -15.67 31.89 -22.10
N GLU A 155 -16.41 32.87 -22.62
CA GLU A 155 -16.30 33.36 -24.01
C GLU A 155 -15.75 34.79 -24.10
N VAL A 156 -15.01 35.15 -25.14
CA VAL A 156 -14.43 36.52 -25.28
C VAL A 156 -15.51 37.56 -25.60
N ALA A 157 -15.60 38.62 -24.79
CA ALA A 157 -16.66 39.63 -24.87
C ALA A 157 -16.52 40.64 -26.03
N ASP A 158 -15.30 40.92 -26.50
CA ASP A 158 -15.04 41.80 -27.65
C ASP A 158 -13.82 41.32 -28.45
N ARG A 159 -14.06 40.42 -29.41
CA ARG A 159 -13.01 39.77 -30.21
C ARG A 159 -12.25 40.75 -31.11
N ALA A 160 -12.95 41.74 -31.67
CA ALA A 160 -12.35 42.76 -32.55
C ALA A 160 -11.38 43.68 -31.77
N ARG A 161 -11.68 44.02 -30.52
CA ARG A 161 -10.78 44.75 -29.64
C ARG A 161 -9.54 43.94 -29.25
N VAL A 162 -9.67 42.62 -29.04
CA VAL A 162 -8.51 41.74 -28.80
C VAL A 162 -7.58 41.73 -30.01
N GLU A 163 -8.10 41.52 -31.22
CA GLU A 163 -7.31 41.55 -32.45
C GLU A 163 -6.61 42.91 -32.65
N ALA A 164 -7.29 44.02 -32.36
CA ALA A 164 -6.72 45.37 -32.39
C ALA A 164 -5.73 45.70 -31.24
N LEU A 165 -5.62 44.85 -30.21
CA LEU A 165 -4.57 44.91 -29.20
C LEU A 165 -3.36 44.07 -29.63
N VAL A 166 -3.58 42.83 -30.06
CA VAL A 166 -2.54 41.92 -30.59
C VAL A 166 -1.80 42.58 -31.77
N PHE A 167 -2.51 43.14 -32.74
CA PHE A 167 -1.91 43.81 -33.90
C PHE A 167 -1.08 45.05 -33.54
N ARG A 168 -1.45 45.78 -32.48
CA ARG A 168 -0.68 46.94 -31.99
C ARG A 168 0.52 46.54 -31.12
N GLY A 169 0.50 45.37 -30.49
CA GLY A 169 1.63 44.82 -29.75
C GLY A 169 2.69 44.16 -30.65
N TYR A 170 2.27 43.55 -31.77
CA TYR A 170 3.13 42.79 -32.69
C TYR A 170 4.31 43.64 -33.22
N PRO A 171 5.58 43.36 -32.87
CA PRO A 171 6.70 44.25 -33.17
C PRO A 171 6.97 44.42 -34.68
N LEU A 172 7.08 45.67 -35.13
CA LEU A 172 7.22 46.04 -36.55
C LEU A 172 8.44 45.42 -37.25
N ALA A 173 9.49 45.06 -36.50
CA ALA A 173 10.65 44.35 -37.03
C ALA A 173 10.32 42.90 -37.41
N LEU A 174 9.57 42.18 -36.56
CA LEU A 174 9.16 40.79 -36.79
C LEU A 174 8.10 40.69 -37.90
N GLN A 175 7.16 41.65 -37.93
CA GLN A 175 6.22 41.82 -39.06
C GLN A 175 6.97 41.95 -40.40
N ARG A 176 8.04 42.75 -40.46
CA ARG A 176 8.84 42.96 -41.67
C ARG A 176 9.76 41.80 -42.01
N ALA A 177 10.17 41.02 -41.00
CA ALA A 177 11.01 39.83 -41.17
C ALA A 177 10.21 38.60 -41.62
N GLY A 178 8.88 38.63 -41.55
CA GLY A 178 8.07 37.43 -41.79
C GLY A 178 8.18 36.40 -40.66
N ILE A 179 8.31 36.87 -39.41
CA ILE A 179 8.34 36.01 -38.21
C ILE A 179 7.08 36.20 -37.36
N GLY A 180 6.32 35.12 -37.19
CA GLY A 180 5.09 35.01 -36.41
C GLY A 180 4.94 33.60 -35.83
N GLY A 181 3.93 33.39 -34.99
CA GLY A 181 3.55 32.10 -34.43
C GLY A 181 2.32 32.22 -33.53
N SER A 182 1.81 31.09 -33.04
CA SER A 182 0.72 31.06 -32.05
C SER A 182 1.29 30.94 -30.64
N VAL A 183 0.71 31.67 -29.70
CA VAL A 183 1.04 31.59 -28.26
C VAL A 183 -0.20 31.11 -27.52
N ALA A 184 -0.15 29.92 -26.91
CA ALA A 184 -1.26 29.41 -26.12
C ALA A 184 -1.11 29.83 -24.66
N LEU A 185 -2.12 30.49 -24.11
CA LEU A 185 -2.12 31.01 -22.74
C LEU A 185 -3.25 30.38 -21.93
N MET A 186 -2.98 29.93 -20.69
CA MET A 186 -4.02 29.49 -19.76
C MET A 186 -4.41 30.68 -18.90
N LEU A 187 -5.64 31.15 -19.07
CA LEU A 187 -6.18 32.33 -18.41
C LEU A 187 -7.11 31.90 -17.27
N TRP A 188 -6.88 32.38 -16.05
CA TRP A 188 -7.93 32.28 -15.02
C TRP A 188 -8.90 33.40 -15.27
N VAL A 189 -10.09 33.05 -15.75
CA VAL A 189 -11.21 33.98 -15.87
C VAL A 189 -12.03 33.86 -14.60
N ASP A 190 -12.21 34.98 -13.90
CA ASP A 190 -12.98 35.04 -12.65
C ASP A 190 -14.50 34.99 -12.91
N SER A 191 -15.30 35.04 -11.85
CA SER A 191 -16.77 35.10 -11.95
C SER A 191 -17.31 36.46 -12.43
N THR A 192 -16.46 37.45 -12.72
CA THR A 192 -16.84 38.73 -13.36
C THR A 192 -16.47 38.82 -14.85
N GLY A 193 -15.67 37.87 -15.37
CA GLY A 193 -15.16 37.89 -16.74
C GLY A 193 -13.83 38.68 -16.91
N ALA A 194 -13.17 39.00 -15.80
CA ALA A 194 -11.81 39.52 -15.78
C ALA A 194 -10.78 38.37 -15.86
N VAL A 195 -9.58 38.68 -16.36
CA VAL A 195 -8.45 37.74 -16.39
C VAL A 195 -7.51 38.09 -15.24
N ASP A 196 -7.51 37.28 -14.18
CA ASP A 196 -6.68 37.53 -12.99
C ASP A 196 -5.29 36.89 -13.08
N ASN A 197 -5.16 35.81 -13.86
CA ASN A 197 -3.91 35.05 -13.99
C ASN A 197 -3.69 34.61 -15.44
N VAL A 198 -2.43 34.63 -15.89
CA VAL A 198 -2.02 34.42 -17.28
C VAL A 198 -0.76 33.54 -17.29
N ASN A 199 -0.92 32.25 -17.56
CA ASN A 199 0.19 31.31 -17.69
C ASN A 199 0.50 31.05 -19.18
N LEU A 200 1.78 30.95 -19.53
CA LEU A 200 2.21 30.47 -20.84
C LEU A 200 2.09 28.94 -20.88
N VAL A 201 1.21 28.40 -21.73
CA VAL A 201 1.09 26.95 -21.98
C VAL A 201 2.06 26.54 -23.07
N GLU A 202 2.09 27.32 -24.15
CA GLU A 202 2.90 27.05 -25.33
C GLU A 202 3.39 28.37 -25.91
N GLY A 203 4.71 28.52 -26.00
CA GLY A 203 5.33 29.66 -26.66
C GLY A 203 5.38 29.46 -28.18
N SER A 204 5.31 30.56 -28.92
CA SER A 204 5.48 30.62 -30.38
C SER A 204 6.88 30.27 -30.89
N GLY A 205 7.81 29.96 -29.99
CA GLY A 205 9.25 29.81 -30.27
C GLY A 205 9.99 31.15 -30.42
N VAL A 206 9.29 32.29 -30.30
CA VAL A 206 9.85 33.63 -30.48
C VAL A 206 9.59 34.45 -29.19
N PRO A 207 10.59 34.63 -28.31
CA PRO A 207 10.40 35.23 -26.99
C PRO A 207 9.76 36.63 -26.99
N GLU A 208 9.98 37.42 -28.04
CA GLU A 208 9.34 38.72 -28.24
C GLU A 208 7.83 38.63 -28.48
N LEU A 209 7.36 37.60 -29.19
CA LEU A 209 5.94 37.39 -29.46
C LEU A 209 5.23 36.84 -28.22
N ASP A 210 5.88 35.91 -27.50
CA ASP A 210 5.39 35.33 -26.25
C ASP A 210 5.20 36.43 -25.18
N ARG A 211 6.20 37.31 -25.04
CA ARG A 211 6.13 38.49 -24.17
C ARG A 211 4.98 39.43 -24.54
N VAL A 212 4.70 39.64 -25.83
CA VAL A 212 3.59 40.49 -26.29
C VAL A 212 2.23 39.83 -26.04
N ALA A 213 2.11 38.52 -26.28
CA ALA A 213 0.88 37.78 -26.00
C ALA A 213 0.51 37.83 -24.51
N LEU A 214 1.47 37.59 -23.62
CA LEU A 214 1.31 37.70 -22.17
C LEU A 214 0.86 39.11 -21.74
N GLN A 215 1.42 40.17 -22.35
CA GLN A 215 1.02 41.56 -22.07
C GLN A 215 -0.39 41.90 -22.56
N VAL A 216 -0.81 41.37 -23.70
CA VAL A 216 -2.16 41.62 -24.25
C VAL A 216 -3.24 40.85 -23.47
N ALA A 217 -2.95 39.63 -23.01
CA ALA A 217 -3.91 38.74 -22.36
C ALA A 217 -4.62 39.34 -21.13
N ALA A 218 -3.89 40.03 -20.25
CA ALA A 218 -4.47 40.70 -19.08
C ALA A 218 -5.47 41.85 -19.43
N SER A 219 -5.40 42.35 -20.67
CA SER A 219 -6.32 43.38 -21.20
C SER A 219 -7.59 42.81 -21.85
N ILE A 220 -7.71 41.47 -21.95
CA ILE A 220 -8.88 40.79 -22.52
C ILE A 220 -10.01 40.77 -21.49
N ARG A 221 -11.27 40.74 -21.95
CA ARG A 221 -12.45 40.51 -21.10
C ARG A 221 -13.33 39.41 -21.71
N PHE A 222 -13.93 38.64 -20.83
CA PHE A 222 -14.74 37.48 -21.12
C PHE A 222 -16.16 37.65 -20.57
N VAL A 223 -17.09 36.83 -21.02
CA VAL A 223 -18.28 36.43 -20.28
C VAL A 223 -17.86 35.26 -19.38
N PRO A 224 -18.12 35.29 -18.06
CA PRO A 224 -17.64 34.26 -17.13
C PRO A 224 -18.28 32.90 -17.36
N ALA A 225 -17.58 31.84 -16.96
CA ALA A 225 -18.14 30.49 -16.86
C ALA A 225 -19.29 30.43 -15.85
N THR A 226 -20.21 29.48 -16.03
CA THR A 226 -21.29 29.24 -15.04
C THR A 226 -21.35 27.76 -14.62
N ARG A 227 -21.75 27.50 -13.37
CA ARG A 227 -22.01 26.15 -12.85
C ARG A 227 -23.31 26.19 -12.05
N ARG A 228 -24.28 25.33 -12.40
CA ARG A 228 -25.66 25.37 -11.86
C ARG A 228 -26.34 26.75 -12.02
N GLY A 229 -25.98 27.51 -13.06
CA GLY A 229 -26.53 28.84 -13.36
C GLY A 229 -25.87 30.03 -12.64
N SER A 230 -24.98 29.79 -11.66
CA SER A 230 -24.19 30.83 -11.00
C SER A 230 -22.84 31.03 -11.72
N PRO A 231 -22.35 32.28 -11.89
CA PRO A 231 -21.04 32.52 -12.48
C PRO A 231 -19.92 32.07 -11.53
N VAL A 232 -18.90 31.42 -12.08
CA VAL A 232 -17.77 30.83 -11.34
C VAL A 232 -16.45 31.12 -12.07
N GLY A 233 -15.36 31.24 -11.30
CA GLY A 233 -14.02 31.33 -11.89
C GLY A 233 -13.56 29.97 -12.43
N THR A 234 -12.86 29.97 -13.56
CA THR A 234 -12.25 28.76 -14.15
C THR A 234 -11.05 29.11 -15.02
N TRP A 235 -10.20 28.10 -15.29
CA TRP A 235 -9.16 28.21 -16.30
C TRP A 235 -9.75 28.02 -17.71
N VAL A 236 -9.27 28.81 -18.67
CA VAL A 236 -9.57 28.67 -20.11
C VAL A 236 -8.32 28.89 -20.95
N GLN A 237 -8.08 28.03 -21.94
CA GLN A 237 -6.94 28.16 -22.84
C GLN A 237 -7.29 29.11 -23.99
N PHE A 238 -6.54 30.20 -24.13
CA PHE A 238 -6.76 31.24 -25.13
C PHE A 238 -5.53 31.42 -26.04
N PRO A 239 -5.67 31.22 -27.37
CA PRO A 239 -4.57 31.38 -28.31
C PRO A 239 -4.44 32.83 -28.82
N VAL A 240 -3.23 33.39 -28.74
CA VAL A 240 -2.85 34.67 -29.34
C VAL A 240 -2.00 34.40 -30.59
N VAL A 241 -2.52 34.75 -31.77
CA VAL A 241 -1.92 34.30 -33.04
C VAL A 241 -1.31 35.45 -33.86
N PHE A 242 -0.02 35.34 -34.13
CA PHE A 242 0.72 36.10 -35.14
C PHE A 242 1.01 35.16 -36.34
N ARG A 243 0.89 35.59 -37.61
CA ARG A 243 0.85 34.67 -38.78
C ARG A 243 1.96 34.90 -39.82
N THR A 244 2.82 33.91 -40.07
CA THR A 244 3.82 33.86 -41.18
C THR A 244 4.04 32.41 -41.70
N ASN A 245 5.14 32.06 -42.42
CA ASN A 245 5.22 30.93 -43.38
C ASN A 245 6.51 30.02 -43.23
N PRO A 246 6.54 28.69 -43.55
CA PRO A 246 7.42 27.69 -42.86
C PRO A 246 8.30 26.66 -43.68
N ASP A 247 9.22 25.91 -43.00
CA ASP A 247 9.92 24.60 -43.34
C ASP A 247 11.03 24.22 -42.26
N ALA A 248 11.73 23.05 -42.11
CA ALA A 248 11.43 21.58 -42.18
C ALA A 248 12.64 20.59 -41.79
N ILE A 249 12.39 19.50 -41.01
CA ILE A 249 13.07 18.12 -40.94
C ILE A 249 14.46 17.88 -40.21
N ASP A 250 14.79 16.62 -39.76
CA ASP A 250 15.86 16.27 -38.73
C ASP A 250 16.80 14.96 -38.85
N PRO A 251 16.67 13.76 -38.17
CA PRO A 251 17.79 13.04 -37.43
C PRO A 251 18.15 11.51 -37.73
N LEU A 252 19.12 10.87 -36.99
CA LEU A 252 19.45 9.39 -36.68
C LEU A 252 21.00 9.15 -36.36
N ALA A 253 21.65 8.07 -35.85
CA ALA A 253 21.44 6.89 -34.90
C ALA A 253 22.77 6.04 -34.64
N LEU A 254 22.91 5.18 -33.57
CA LEU A 254 24.10 4.29 -33.22
C LEU A 254 23.79 2.99 -32.34
N PRO A 255 24.75 2.06 -32.03
CA PRO A 255 24.51 0.69 -31.43
C PRO A 255 25.16 0.30 -30.04
N VAL A 256 25.16 -1.01 -29.64
CA VAL A 256 25.21 -1.63 -28.26
C VAL A 256 26.45 -2.54 -27.94
N VAL A 257 26.73 -2.89 -26.65
CA VAL A 257 27.82 -3.81 -26.13
C VAL A 257 27.37 -4.69 -24.91
N GLU A 258 28.11 -5.76 -24.56
CA GLU A 258 27.76 -6.89 -23.64
C GLU A 258 28.31 -6.83 -22.17
N ALA A 259 28.05 -7.89 -21.36
CA ALA A 259 28.17 -7.95 -19.89
C ALA A 259 29.43 -8.68 -19.31
N PHE A 260 29.54 -8.77 -17.97
CA PHE A 260 30.69 -9.32 -17.22
C PHE A 260 30.27 -10.16 -15.99
N GLU A 261 30.97 -11.27 -15.71
CA GLU A 261 30.78 -12.14 -14.53
C GLU A 261 31.91 -11.96 -13.48
N GLY A 262 31.67 -12.40 -12.24
CA GLY A 262 32.65 -12.38 -11.13
C GLY A 262 32.38 -13.47 -10.08
N PRO A 263 33.37 -13.87 -9.26
CA PRO A 263 33.36 -15.14 -8.53
C PRO A 263 32.53 -15.16 -7.24
N GLU A 264 31.89 -16.32 -6.99
CA GLU A 264 31.32 -16.72 -5.69
C GLU A 264 32.41 -17.06 -4.67
N VAL A 265 32.18 -16.74 -3.39
CA VAL A 265 32.96 -17.24 -2.24
C VAL A 265 32.07 -17.32 -0.99
N ASP A 266 31.97 -18.50 -0.38
CA ASP A 266 31.28 -18.74 0.89
C ASP A 266 32.18 -18.43 2.10
N GLU A 267 31.95 -17.30 2.77
CA GLU A 267 32.43 -17.06 4.15
C GLU A 267 31.33 -16.37 4.98
N PRO A 268 31.04 -16.84 6.22
CA PRO A 268 30.02 -16.22 7.07
C PRO A 268 30.41 -14.81 7.52
N LEU A 269 29.44 -13.90 7.52
CA LEU A 269 29.56 -12.56 8.11
C LEU A 269 29.59 -12.64 9.64
N ASP A 270 30.54 -11.95 10.28
CA ASP A 270 30.48 -11.68 11.72
C ASP A 270 29.50 -10.51 11.96
N LEU A 271 28.33 -10.86 12.47
CA LEU A 271 27.21 -9.95 12.70
C LEU A 271 27.30 -9.23 14.06
N THR A 272 28.34 -9.47 14.86
CA THR A 272 28.53 -8.82 16.18
C THR A 272 29.12 -7.41 16.10
N LEU A 273 29.41 -6.92 14.88
CA LEU A 273 30.16 -5.68 14.62
C LEU A 273 29.40 -4.67 13.75
N ILE A 274 28.07 -4.77 13.66
CA ILE A 274 27.24 -3.74 13.01
C ILE A 274 27.24 -2.47 13.88
N PRO A 275 27.74 -1.31 13.42
CA PRO A 275 27.70 -0.07 14.18
C PRO A 275 26.29 0.54 14.17
N GLU A 276 25.93 1.27 15.22
CA GLU A 276 24.70 2.07 15.28
C GLU A 276 24.69 3.10 14.13
N TRP A 277 23.71 3.01 13.24
CA TRP A 277 23.60 3.89 12.07
C TRP A 277 22.55 4.98 12.31
N GLN A 278 23.00 6.23 12.41
CA GLN A 278 22.14 7.38 12.69
C GLN A 278 21.56 7.99 11.41
N GLY A 279 20.63 7.25 10.80
CA GLY A 279 19.49 7.75 10.02
C GLY A 279 19.69 8.95 9.08
N GLU A 280 20.42 8.77 7.96
CA GLU A 280 20.17 9.46 6.67
C GLU A 280 21.15 8.96 5.60
N ILE A 281 20.80 9.06 4.30
CA ILE A 281 21.79 8.96 3.21
C ILE A 281 22.55 10.29 3.08
N ALA A 282 23.09 10.76 4.21
CA ALA A 282 24.07 11.82 4.25
C ALA A 282 25.33 11.38 3.50
N LEU A 283 26.19 12.33 3.13
CA LEU A 283 27.49 12.00 2.58
C LEU A 283 28.27 11.19 3.60
N LEU A 284 28.72 9.99 3.18
CA LEU A 284 29.60 9.16 3.99
C LEU A 284 30.78 10.03 4.45
N ALA A 285 30.99 10.13 5.76
CA ALA A 285 31.88 11.14 6.35
C ALA A 285 33.30 11.24 5.74
N PRO A 286 33.91 10.18 5.16
CA PRO A 286 35.12 10.32 4.35
C PRO A 286 34.96 11.24 3.13
N VAL A 287 33.88 11.10 2.36
CA VAL A 287 33.60 11.88 1.14
C VAL A 287 33.37 13.35 1.47
N GLN A 288 32.58 13.64 2.52
CA GLN A 288 32.32 15.00 2.96
C GLN A 288 33.59 15.69 3.46
N ARG A 289 34.42 14.97 4.22
CA ARG A 289 35.70 15.48 4.71
C ARG A 289 36.70 15.74 3.58
N GLU A 290 36.91 14.76 2.69
CA GLU A 290 37.83 14.91 1.55
C GLU A 290 37.39 16.04 0.63
N ALA A 291 36.10 16.12 0.29
CA ALA A 291 35.58 17.22 -0.52
C ALA A 291 35.72 18.58 0.20
N GLY A 292 35.67 18.60 1.54
CA GLY A 292 35.93 19.78 2.36
C GLY A 292 37.38 20.22 2.29
N GLU A 293 38.31 19.33 2.66
CA GLU A 293 39.76 19.56 2.61
C GLU A 293 40.21 19.99 1.20
N LEU A 294 39.70 19.35 0.14
CA LEU A 294 39.95 19.75 -1.24
C LEU A 294 39.34 21.11 -1.58
N LEU A 295 38.16 21.45 -1.07
CA LEU A 295 37.52 22.73 -1.36
C LEU A 295 38.20 23.89 -0.63
N GLU A 296 38.62 23.71 0.62
CA GLU A 296 39.44 24.66 1.38
C GLU A 296 40.75 24.96 0.63
N VAL A 297 41.44 23.92 0.14
CA VAL A 297 42.67 24.06 -0.66
C VAL A 297 42.43 24.73 -2.03
N ALA A 298 41.25 24.54 -2.64
CA ALA A 298 40.91 25.20 -3.90
C ALA A 298 40.54 26.68 -3.74
N ILE A 299 39.91 27.04 -2.61
CA ILE A 299 39.57 28.43 -2.27
C ILE A 299 40.84 29.16 -1.83
N ASP A 300 41.61 28.60 -0.88
CA ASP A 300 42.87 29.14 -0.34
C ASP A 300 42.74 30.63 0.06
N ASP A 301 41.69 30.89 0.84
CA ASP A 301 41.33 32.12 1.55
C ASP A 301 40.37 31.74 2.71
N HIS A 302 40.79 31.93 3.96
CA HIS A 302 40.02 31.52 5.14
C HIS A 302 38.94 32.53 5.53
N ASP A 303 39.21 33.83 5.36
CA ASP A 303 38.28 34.91 5.70
C ASP A 303 37.03 34.83 4.79
N VAL A 304 37.22 34.46 3.51
CA VAL A 304 36.13 34.20 2.55
C VAL A 304 35.30 32.97 2.94
N ILE A 305 35.90 31.94 3.54
CA ILE A 305 35.17 30.76 4.04
C ILE A 305 34.36 31.14 5.28
N GLU A 306 34.92 31.90 6.23
CA GLU A 306 34.15 32.41 7.38
C GLU A 306 32.97 33.31 6.95
N GLU A 307 33.11 34.15 5.92
CA GLU A 307 32.01 34.97 5.39
C GLU A 307 30.90 34.13 4.73
N LEU A 308 31.27 33.07 4.00
CA LEU A 308 30.30 32.17 3.35
C LEU A 308 29.72 31.10 4.31
N GLY A 309 30.34 30.87 5.46
CA GLY A 309 29.92 29.88 6.45
C GLY A 309 30.51 28.47 6.22
N PRO A 310 30.00 27.46 6.95
CA PRO A 310 30.63 26.14 7.02
C PRO A 310 30.86 25.49 5.65
N ILE A 311 32.00 24.82 5.49
CA ILE A 311 32.40 24.18 4.23
C ILE A 311 31.38 23.11 3.80
N GLU A 312 30.72 22.48 4.78
CA GLU A 312 29.61 21.54 4.61
C GLU A 312 28.40 22.18 3.92
N SER A 313 28.03 23.41 4.30
CA SER A 313 26.97 24.18 3.64
C SER A 313 27.32 24.44 2.18
N ILE A 314 28.55 24.88 1.92
CA ILE A 314 29.07 25.16 0.57
C ILE A 314 29.03 23.88 -0.30
N LEU A 315 29.46 22.73 0.26
CA LEU A 315 29.44 21.43 -0.41
C LEU A 315 28.03 20.90 -0.67
N ALA A 316 27.09 21.11 0.24
CA ALA A 316 25.68 20.73 0.05
C ALA A 316 24.95 21.65 -0.95
N GLY A 317 25.45 22.87 -1.15
CA GLY A 317 24.72 23.93 -1.84
C GLY A 317 23.57 24.51 -1.01
N GLU A 318 23.67 24.38 0.31
CA GLU A 318 22.64 24.76 1.29
C GLU A 318 23.14 25.91 2.16
N PRO A 319 22.44 27.06 2.18
CA PRO A 319 22.85 28.22 2.95
C PRO A 319 22.81 27.93 4.46
N PRO A 320 23.77 28.47 5.24
CA PRO A 320 23.72 28.35 6.69
C PRO A 320 22.49 29.05 7.27
N ALA A 321 22.03 28.59 8.44
CA ALA A 321 20.78 29.02 9.06
C ALA A 321 20.68 30.55 9.19
N GLY A 322 19.71 31.14 8.49
CA GLY A 322 19.46 32.58 8.50
C GLY A 322 20.18 33.39 7.41
N ALA A 323 20.97 32.78 6.52
CA ALA A 323 21.50 33.44 5.32
C ALA A 323 20.45 33.52 4.20
N ALA A 324 20.46 34.60 3.40
CA ALA A 324 19.55 34.80 2.27
C ALA A 324 19.93 33.88 1.09
N PRO A 325 19.14 32.84 0.74
CA PRO A 325 19.66 31.74 -0.08
C PRO A 325 20.06 32.10 -1.51
N THR A 326 19.33 33.02 -2.16
CA THR A 326 19.67 33.48 -3.52
C THR A 326 20.97 34.27 -3.51
N GLN A 327 21.12 35.21 -2.58
CA GLN A 327 22.35 36.00 -2.43
C GLN A 327 23.55 35.11 -2.06
N TRP A 328 23.36 34.18 -1.12
CA TRP A 328 24.40 33.26 -0.68
C TRP A 328 24.89 32.35 -1.82
N ARG A 329 23.99 31.69 -2.55
CA ARG A 329 24.38 30.84 -3.70
C ARG A 329 25.06 31.64 -4.82
N SER A 330 24.74 32.93 -4.99
CA SER A 330 25.45 33.81 -5.93
C SER A 330 26.87 34.15 -5.47
N GLY A 331 27.08 34.46 -4.18
CA GLY A 331 28.41 34.68 -3.60
C GLY A 331 29.28 33.42 -3.68
N VAL A 332 28.73 32.29 -3.25
CA VAL A 332 29.38 30.97 -3.36
C VAL A 332 29.72 30.65 -4.81
N THR A 333 28.80 30.82 -5.77
CA THR A 333 29.06 30.57 -7.20
C THR A 333 30.32 31.28 -7.68
N LEU A 334 30.49 32.57 -7.34
CA LEU A 334 31.65 33.35 -7.75
C LEU A 334 32.98 32.83 -7.14
N VAL A 335 32.95 32.42 -5.88
CA VAL A 335 34.14 31.85 -5.19
C VAL A 335 34.48 30.47 -5.73
N LEU A 336 33.49 29.61 -6.01
CA LEU A 336 33.71 28.31 -6.64
C LEU A 336 34.28 28.44 -8.06
N GLU A 337 33.79 29.39 -8.85
CA GLU A 337 34.31 29.67 -10.20
C GLU A 337 35.76 30.20 -10.18
N GLN A 338 36.15 30.96 -9.16
CA GLN A 338 37.54 31.37 -8.93
C GLN A 338 38.42 30.21 -8.47
N ALA A 339 37.95 29.40 -7.51
CA ALA A 339 38.63 28.18 -7.04
C ALA A 339 38.88 27.18 -8.19
N MET A 340 37.93 27.05 -9.12
CA MET A 340 38.09 26.25 -10.34
C MET A 340 39.21 26.75 -11.29
N VAL A 341 39.62 28.01 -11.19
CA VAL A 341 40.74 28.59 -11.96
C VAL A 341 42.05 28.50 -11.17
N ARG A 342 42.00 28.68 -9.84
CA ARG A 342 43.15 28.52 -8.93
C ARG A 342 43.66 27.08 -8.92
N ASP A 343 42.75 26.11 -8.85
CA ASP A 343 43.03 24.69 -9.01
C ASP A 343 42.23 24.08 -10.18
N PRO A 344 42.89 23.89 -11.35
CA PRO A 344 42.25 23.31 -12.54
C PRO A 344 41.98 21.80 -12.49
N ASN A 345 42.55 21.06 -11.53
CA ASN A 345 42.46 19.60 -11.45
C ASN A 345 41.56 19.10 -10.31
N ASN A 346 41.30 19.93 -9.31
CA ASN A 346 40.47 19.59 -8.17
C ASN A 346 38.97 19.52 -8.51
N PRO A 347 38.26 18.42 -8.17
CA PRO A 347 36.85 18.24 -8.51
C PRO A 347 35.87 18.86 -7.49
N ALA A 348 36.30 19.18 -6.26
CA ALA A 348 35.39 19.59 -5.19
C ALA A 348 34.62 20.89 -5.49
N PRO A 349 35.23 21.94 -6.10
CA PRO A 349 34.48 23.12 -6.56
C PRO A 349 33.39 22.79 -7.61
N LEU A 350 33.63 21.81 -8.48
CA LEU A 350 32.64 21.37 -9.47
C LEU A 350 31.50 20.56 -8.81
N LEU A 351 31.81 19.73 -7.82
CA LEU A 351 30.81 18.99 -7.02
C LEU A 351 29.84 19.95 -6.30
N ALA A 352 30.39 20.94 -5.59
CA ALA A 352 29.61 21.98 -4.91
C ALA A 352 28.77 22.79 -5.91
N LEU A 353 29.37 23.28 -7.00
CA LEU A 353 28.66 24.10 -7.99
C LEU A 353 27.58 23.31 -8.74
N ALA A 354 27.81 22.02 -9.02
CA ALA A 354 26.82 21.15 -9.65
C ALA A 354 25.59 20.91 -8.74
N ARG A 355 25.79 20.72 -7.43
CA ARG A 355 24.70 20.63 -6.45
C ARG A 355 23.92 21.94 -6.32
N ILE A 356 24.61 23.09 -6.29
CA ILE A 356 23.99 24.42 -6.35
C ILE A 356 23.13 24.57 -7.61
N ARG A 357 23.66 24.23 -8.79
CA ARG A 357 22.90 24.29 -10.06
C ARG A 357 21.71 23.31 -10.08
N ARG A 358 21.85 22.11 -9.50
CA ARG A 358 20.75 21.13 -9.35
C ARG A 358 19.63 21.70 -8.47
N LYS A 359 19.95 22.29 -7.31
CA LYS A 359 18.97 22.98 -6.44
C LYS A 359 18.33 24.19 -7.15
N GLN A 360 19.08 24.93 -7.95
CA GLN A 360 18.56 26.02 -8.80
C GLN A 360 17.70 25.52 -10.00
N GLY A 361 17.50 24.21 -10.18
CA GLY A 361 16.74 23.61 -11.29
C GLY A 361 17.50 23.55 -12.62
N LEU A 362 18.75 24.03 -12.66
CA LEU A 362 19.62 24.10 -13.84
C LEU A 362 20.28 22.74 -14.12
N ARG A 363 19.45 21.71 -14.33
CA ARG A 363 19.85 20.30 -14.47
C ARG A 363 20.90 20.04 -15.56
N THR A 364 20.79 20.72 -16.70
CA THR A 364 21.74 20.57 -17.82
C THR A 364 23.13 21.11 -17.45
N GLU A 365 23.20 22.25 -16.75
CA GLU A 365 24.45 22.77 -16.21
C GLU A 365 25.02 21.83 -15.14
N ALA A 366 24.17 21.37 -14.21
CA ALA A 366 24.59 20.44 -13.15
C ALA A 366 25.19 19.15 -13.72
N ARG A 367 24.56 18.52 -14.73
CA ARG A 367 25.10 17.34 -15.43
C ARG A 367 26.47 17.65 -16.07
N ALA A 368 26.59 18.75 -16.80
CA ALA A 368 27.85 19.15 -17.44
C ALA A 368 28.96 19.48 -16.41
N LEU A 369 28.61 19.98 -15.23
CA LEU A 369 29.55 20.23 -14.14
C LEU A 369 30.00 18.92 -13.47
N PHE A 370 29.10 17.95 -13.24
CA PHE A 370 29.48 16.60 -12.77
C PHE A 370 30.37 15.87 -13.78
N GLU A 371 30.03 15.90 -15.08
CA GLU A 371 30.84 15.28 -16.14
C GLU A 371 32.23 15.92 -16.25
N ARG A 372 32.36 17.25 -16.05
CA ARG A 372 33.66 17.92 -15.89
C ARG A 372 34.38 17.57 -14.59
N GLY A 373 33.64 17.26 -13.52
CA GLY A 373 34.15 16.85 -12.21
C GLY A 373 34.79 15.47 -12.26
N ILE A 374 34.12 14.51 -12.90
CA ILE A 374 34.65 13.17 -13.20
C ILE A 374 35.96 13.30 -13.98
N GLN A 375 35.95 14.05 -15.09
CA GLN A 375 37.16 14.32 -15.89
C GLN A 375 38.30 15.03 -15.12
N ARG A 376 38.00 15.74 -14.03
CA ARG A 376 39.02 16.33 -13.15
C ARG A 376 39.61 15.26 -12.23
N ALA A 377 38.77 14.45 -11.59
CA ALA A 377 39.20 13.33 -10.76
C ALA A 377 40.05 12.31 -11.55
N GLU A 378 39.67 11.97 -12.78
CA GLU A 378 40.47 11.12 -13.70
C GLU A 378 41.89 11.66 -13.93
N ARG A 379 42.05 12.99 -14.06
CA ARG A 379 43.35 13.66 -14.26
C ARG A 379 44.15 13.81 -12.97
N ALA A 380 43.47 13.97 -11.84
CA ALA A 380 44.10 13.98 -10.51
C ALA A 380 44.58 12.57 -10.09
N GLY A 381 43.93 11.52 -10.58
CA GLY A 381 44.30 10.14 -10.33
C GLY A 381 44.32 9.83 -8.83
N ALA A 382 45.47 9.41 -8.31
CA ALA A 382 45.66 9.12 -6.89
C ALA A 382 45.54 10.35 -5.95
N GLY A 383 45.35 11.56 -6.48
CA GLY A 383 45.02 12.77 -5.73
C GLY A 383 43.53 12.93 -5.38
N VAL A 384 42.66 12.01 -5.81
CA VAL A 384 41.24 11.92 -5.45
C VAL A 384 40.93 10.48 -5.04
N SER A 385 40.19 10.29 -3.96
CA SER A 385 39.87 8.95 -3.45
C SER A 385 38.79 8.26 -4.30
N PRO A 386 38.74 6.91 -4.26
CA PRO A 386 37.67 6.17 -4.93
C PRO A 386 36.27 6.52 -4.43
N SER A 387 36.12 7.01 -3.18
CA SER A 387 34.80 7.35 -2.62
C SER A 387 34.26 8.67 -3.16
N LEU A 388 35.11 9.70 -3.29
CA LEU A 388 34.75 10.96 -3.95
C LEU A 388 34.55 10.78 -5.47
N PHE A 389 35.34 9.92 -6.11
CA PHE A 389 35.11 9.54 -7.50
C PHE A 389 33.75 8.83 -7.68
N ALA A 390 33.40 7.92 -6.77
CA ALA A 390 32.11 7.23 -6.81
C ALA A 390 30.92 8.18 -6.58
N GLU A 391 31.02 9.14 -5.64
CA GLU A 391 29.98 10.15 -5.41
C GLU A 391 29.74 11.03 -6.65
N LEU A 392 30.78 11.42 -7.39
CA LEU A 392 30.65 12.15 -8.65
C LEU A 392 29.85 11.35 -9.70
N HIS A 393 30.12 10.05 -9.82
CA HIS A 393 29.37 9.14 -10.68
C HIS A 393 27.93 8.92 -10.21
N TYR A 394 27.70 8.79 -8.90
CA TYR A 394 26.38 8.63 -8.29
C TYR A 394 25.49 9.87 -8.50
N GLN A 395 26.03 11.09 -8.34
CA GLN A 395 25.28 12.32 -8.61
C GLN A 395 24.98 12.51 -10.10
N ARG A 396 25.92 12.17 -11.00
CA ARG A 396 25.66 12.12 -12.45
C ARG A 396 24.51 11.16 -12.74
N ALA A 397 24.60 9.92 -12.25
CA ALA A 397 23.59 8.88 -12.45
C ALA A 397 22.20 9.31 -11.95
N THR A 398 22.14 9.97 -10.78
CA THR A 398 20.90 10.47 -10.19
C THR A 398 20.21 11.51 -11.08
N LEU A 399 20.95 12.44 -11.69
CA LEU A 399 20.38 13.39 -12.67
C LEU A 399 19.88 12.70 -13.95
N ILE A 400 20.57 11.65 -14.40
CA ILE A 400 20.13 10.86 -15.56
C ILE A 400 18.87 10.04 -15.19
N LYS A 401 18.76 9.55 -13.95
CA LYS A 401 17.54 8.91 -13.44
C LYS A 401 16.34 9.87 -13.41
N GLU A 402 16.52 11.12 -12.99
CA GLU A 402 15.49 12.16 -13.09
C GLU A 402 15.01 12.39 -14.54
N ALA A 403 15.88 12.24 -15.54
CA ALA A 403 15.50 12.31 -16.96
C ALA A 403 14.82 11.02 -17.45
N TRP A 404 15.33 9.84 -17.06
CA TRP A 404 14.78 8.53 -17.42
C TRP A 404 13.34 8.33 -16.92
N LEU A 405 13.07 8.66 -15.66
CA LEU A 405 11.74 8.55 -15.04
C LEU A 405 10.64 9.32 -15.79
N ALA A 406 11.01 10.33 -16.57
CA ALA A 406 10.07 11.12 -17.37
C ALA A 406 9.60 10.43 -18.66
N TYR A 407 10.29 9.38 -19.09
CA TYR A 407 9.98 8.56 -20.27
C TYR A 407 9.81 7.07 -19.97
N ARG A 408 10.20 6.61 -18.77
CA ARG A 408 9.93 5.25 -18.27
C ARG A 408 8.44 4.93 -18.37
N ASP A 409 8.12 3.78 -18.94
CA ASP A 409 6.78 3.19 -19.10
C ASP A 409 5.75 4.12 -19.80
N LEU A 410 6.23 5.20 -20.45
CA LEU A 410 5.42 6.26 -21.02
C LEU A 410 4.88 5.86 -22.40
N GLY A 411 3.56 5.84 -22.51
CA GLY A 411 2.85 5.71 -23.77
C GLY A 411 1.68 6.69 -23.92
N ARG A 412 0.81 6.34 -24.86
CA ARG A 412 -0.38 7.07 -25.31
C ARG A 412 -1.44 6.04 -25.65
N VAL A 413 -2.71 6.41 -25.60
CA VAL A 413 -3.79 5.55 -26.13
C VAL A 413 -4.38 6.23 -27.36
N SER A 414 -4.45 5.54 -28.50
CA SER A 414 -5.07 6.10 -29.71
C SER A 414 -6.54 6.46 -29.44
N ALA A 415 -7.01 7.58 -29.99
CA ALA A 415 -8.43 7.96 -29.89
C ALA A 415 -9.35 6.93 -30.56
N ASP A 416 -8.86 6.27 -31.61
CA ASP A 416 -9.57 5.23 -32.36
C ASP A 416 -9.62 3.88 -31.62
N ALA A 417 -8.81 3.68 -30.56
CA ALA A 417 -8.88 2.46 -29.74
C ALA A 417 -10.22 2.28 -29.02
N PHE A 418 -11.01 3.35 -28.91
CA PHE A 418 -12.37 3.31 -28.37
C PHE A 418 -13.45 3.06 -29.43
N ASP A 419 -13.12 2.90 -30.71
CA ASP A 419 -14.12 2.72 -31.78
C ASP A 419 -14.68 1.29 -31.78
N GLY A 420 -15.76 1.11 -31.03
CA GLY A 420 -16.43 -0.17 -30.79
C GLY A 420 -16.55 -0.50 -29.30
N ALA A 421 -15.70 0.10 -28.45
CA ALA A 421 -15.81 0.02 -27.00
C ALA A 421 -17.03 0.80 -26.50
N PHE A 422 -17.84 0.19 -25.63
CA PHE A 422 -19.06 0.79 -25.10
C PHE A 422 -19.13 0.65 -23.57
N CYS A 423 -18.84 1.74 -22.88
CA CYS A 423 -19.08 1.84 -21.44
C CYS A 423 -20.50 2.35 -21.17
N ALA A 424 -21.37 1.49 -20.62
CA ALA A 424 -22.77 1.84 -20.36
C ALA A 424 -22.95 3.01 -19.36
N THR A 425 -22.00 3.15 -18.43
CA THR A 425 -22.02 4.13 -17.34
C THR A 425 -21.43 5.50 -17.76
N ALA A 426 -20.50 5.53 -18.72
CA ALA A 426 -19.80 6.74 -19.15
C ALA A 426 -20.52 7.41 -20.33
N THR A 427 -21.33 8.44 -20.06
CA THR A 427 -22.01 9.23 -21.09
C THR A 427 -21.04 10.14 -21.87
N SER A 428 -20.25 9.55 -22.77
CA SER A 428 -19.49 10.22 -23.84
C SER A 428 -18.60 11.40 -23.39
N THR A 429 -17.54 11.10 -22.62
CA THR A 429 -16.49 12.06 -22.24
C THR A 429 -15.52 12.40 -23.39
N ASP A 430 -16.08 12.96 -24.46
CA ASP A 430 -15.47 13.59 -25.65
C ASP A 430 -14.44 12.76 -26.47
N ARG A 431 -14.50 12.85 -27.80
CA ARG A 431 -13.40 12.38 -28.68
C ARG A 431 -12.19 13.31 -28.64
N GLY A 432 -12.28 14.50 -28.05
CA GLY A 432 -11.12 15.33 -27.71
C GLY A 432 -10.41 15.99 -28.91
N GLY A 433 -10.92 15.81 -30.13
CA GLY A 433 -10.49 16.53 -31.33
C GLY A 433 -9.08 16.26 -31.84
N GLY A 434 -8.39 15.23 -31.33
CA GLY A 434 -7.03 14.86 -31.73
C GLY A 434 -6.74 13.37 -31.51
N ASP A 435 -5.60 12.92 -32.02
CA ASP A 435 -5.33 11.50 -32.34
C ASP A 435 -5.15 10.57 -31.12
N PHE A 436 -5.08 11.12 -29.89
CA PHE A 436 -4.84 10.36 -28.66
C PHE A 436 -5.85 10.73 -27.56
N ALA A 437 -6.23 9.73 -26.77
CA ALA A 437 -7.15 9.89 -25.65
C ALA A 437 -6.50 10.63 -24.46
N LEU A 438 -7.31 11.46 -23.79
CA LEU A 438 -6.89 12.20 -22.59
C LEU A 438 -6.80 11.27 -21.37
N ALA A 439 -5.78 11.47 -20.52
CA ALA A 439 -5.64 10.74 -19.25
C ALA A 439 -6.91 10.80 -18.39
N ASP A 440 -7.57 11.96 -18.35
CA ASP A 440 -8.79 12.21 -17.60
C ASP A 440 -9.97 11.34 -18.11
N ARG A 441 -9.99 10.98 -19.40
CA ARG A 441 -10.95 10.02 -19.98
C ARG A 441 -10.58 8.58 -19.60
N LEU A 442 -9.29 8.23 -19.60
CA LEU A 442 -8.81 6.91 -19.19
C LEU A 442 -9.10 6.65 -17.70
N ILE A 443 -8.82 7.61 -16.81
CA ILE A 443 -9.19 7.56 -15.39
C ILE A 443 -10.71 7.39 -15.23
N ALA A 444 -11.52 8.15 -15.96
CA ALA A 444 -12.97 8.05 -15.89
C ALA A 444 -13.51 6.69 -16.37
N TRP A 445 -12.91 6.08 -17.40
CA TRP A 445 -13.29 4.73 -17.83
C TRP A 445 -12.85 3.67 -16.82
N ASN A 446 -11.66 3.80 -16.23
CA ASN A 446 -11.10 2.84 -15.27
C ASN A 446 -12.07 2.54 -14.12
N TYR A 447 -12.64 3.58 -13.50
CA TYR A 447 -13.53 3.43 -12.34
C TYR A 447 -15.03 3.31 -12.70
N LEU A 448 -15.40 3.35 -13.98
CA LEU A 448 -16.79 3.19 -14.44
C LEU A 448 -17.05 1.90 -15.23
N CYS A 449 -16.02 1.41 -15.94
CA CYS A 449 -16.01 0.31 -16.89
C CYS A 449 -14.58 -0.25 -17.02
N PRO A 450 -14.03 -0.91 -15.97
CA PRO A 450 -12.64 -1.36 -15.94
C PRO A 450 -12.33 -2.45 -16.97
N GLU A 451 -13.24 -3.40 -17.16
CA GLU A 451 -13.07 -4.50 -18.12
C GLU A 451 -12.97 -3.96 -19.56
N GLU A 452 -13.84 -3.01 -19.92
CA GLU A 452 -13.79 -2.34 -21.22
C GLU A 452 -12.60 -1.38 -21.38
N LEU A 453 -12.02 -0.87 -20.28
CA LEU A 453 -10.76 -0.12 -20.35
C LEU A 453 -9.57 -1.03 -20.58
N ALA A 454 -9.52 -2.21 -19.96
CA ALA A 454 -8.43 -3.17 -20.13
C ALA A 454 -8.25 -3.54 -21.62
N ASP A 455 -9.35 -3.89 -22.31
CA ASP A 455 -9.36 -4.14 -23.75
C ASP A 455 -8.81 -2.94 -24.57
N VAL A 456 -9.17 -1.71 -24.19
CA VAL A 456 -8.69 -0.47 -24.84
C VAL A 456 -7.20 -0.21 -24.55
N LEU A 457 -6.72 -0.53 -23.35
CA LEU A 457 -5.32 -0.38 -22.94
C LEU A 457 -4.40 -1.49 -23.49
N ASP A 458 -4.93 -2.66 -23.83
CA ASP A 458 -4.17 -3.75 -24.45
C ASP A 458 -4.14 -3.64 -25.99
N SER A 459 -5.22 -3.15 -26.60
CA SER A 459 -5.28 -2.97 -28.06
C SER A 459 -4.78 -1.60 -28.55
N GLY A 460 -4.81 -0.57 -27.71
CA GLY A 460 -4.64 0.83 -28.11
C GLY A 460 -3.43 1.58 -27.57
N PHE A 461 -2.59 0.96 -26.73
CA PHE A 461 -1.47 1.63 -26.06
C PHE A 461 -0.18 1.64 -26.91
N GLU A 462 0.29 2.84 -27.24
CA GLU A 462 1.51 3.11 -28.00
C GLU A 462 2.65 3.61 -27.09
N ALA A 463 3.65 2.77 -26.82
CA ALA A 463 4.81 3.14 -26.01
C ALA A 463 5.72 4.16 -26.73
N THR A 464 6.22 5.16 -26.00
CA THR A 464 7.07 6.28 -26.50
C THR A 464 8.50 6.15 -25.93
N GLU A 465 9.10 4.98 -26.13
CA GLU A 465 10.28 4.52 -25.36
C GLU A 465 11.62 5.16 -25.73
N GLN A 466 11.77 5.69 -26.96
CA GLN A 466 13.07 5.94 -27.59
C GLN A 466 13.96 7.01 -26.90
N ARG A 467 13.43 7.79 -25.93
CA ARG A 467 14.24 8.67 -25.07
C ARG A 467 14.54 8.09 -23.67
N GLY A 468 13.84 7.03 -23.27
CA GLY A 468 14.11 6.30 -22.03
C GLY A 468 15.35 5.43 -22.16
N THR A 469 15.45 4.64 -23.23
CA THR A 469 16.53 3.68 -23.49
C THR A 469 17.93 4.26 -23.32
N ASP A 470 18.18 5.40 -23.95
CA ASP A 470 19.50 6.04 -24.00
C ASP A 470 19.93 6.54 -22.61
N ASN A 471 19.00 7.05 -21.82
CA ASN A 471 19.26 7.49 -20.45
C ASN A 471 19.46 6.30 -19.49
N LEU A 472 18.79 5.16 -19.72
CA LEU A 472 18.92 3.97 -18.87
C LEU A 472 20.35 3.41 -18.88
N GLY A 473 20.95 3.23 -20.06
CA GLY A 473 22.33 2.72 -20.18
C GLY A 473 23.36 3.67 -19.56
N ASP A 474 23.24 4.97 -19.82
CA ASP A 474 24.14 6.02 -19.33
C ASP A 474 24.05 6.18 -17.79
N MET A 475 22.84 5.98 -17.23
CA MET A 475 22.57 5.92 -15.79
C MET A 475 23.19 4.67 -15.14
N MET A 476 22.88 3.47 -15.64
CA MET A 476 23.34 2.21 -15.03
C MET A 476 24.85 2.06 -15.12
N SER A 477 25.46 2.44 -16.24
CA SER A 477 26.93 2.51 -16.37
C SER A 477 27.54 3.40 -15.27
N SER A 478 26.95 4.57 -15.03
CA SER A 478 27.41 5.50 -13.99
C SER A 478 27.28 4.92 -12.57
N PHE A 479 26.14 4.30 -12.22
CA PHE A 479 25.98 3.65 -10.92
C PHE A 479 26.93 2.44 -10.76
N HIS A 480 27.13 1.63 -11.80
CA HIS A 480 28.08 0.52 -11.77
C HIS A 480 29.53 1.00 -11.56
N THR A 481 29.94 2.11 -12.19
CA THR A 481 31.25 2.72 -11.94
C THR A 481 31.39 3.21 -10.50
N ALA A 482 30.33 3.79 -9.91
CA ALA A 482 30.35 4.20 -8.50
C ALA A 482 30.52 3.00 -7.55
N VAL A 483 29.77 1.91 -7.74
CA VAL A 483 29.91 0.68 -6.92
C VAL A 483 31.27 0.01 -7.15
N ALA A 484 31.80 0.00 -8.37
CA ALA A 484 33.11 -0.57 -8.67
C ALA A 484 34.28 0.22 -8.05
N ALA A 485 34.18 1.55 -7.99
CA ALA A 485 35.16 2.39 -7.33
C ALA A 485 35.06 2.32 -5.79
N TYR A 486 33.83 2.27 -5.25
CA TYR A 486 33.58 2.29 -3.82
C TYR A 486 32.46 1.30 -3.44
N PRO A 487 32.78 0.01 -3.20
CA PRO A 487 31.78 -1.05 -3.01
C PRO A 487 30.84 -0.88 -1.81
N GLU A 488 31.20 -0.06 -0.81
CA GLU A 488 30.35 0.30 0.33
C GLU A 488 29.44 1.52 0.08
N HIS A 489 29.47 2.12 -1.12
CA HIS A 489 28.65 3.28 -1.47
C HIS A 489 27.15 2.97 -1.41
N VAL A 490 26.48 3.41 -0.34
CA VAL A 490 25.07 3.08 -0.04
C VAL A 490 24.13 3.40 -1.18
N GLY A 491 24.07 4.66 -1.63
CA GLY A 491 23.14 5.11 -2.67
C GLY A 491 23.28 4.33 -3.99
N ALA A 492 24.49 4.24 -4.54
CA ALA A 492 24.74 3.49 -5.77
C ALA A 492 24.40 1.99 -5.66
N ASN A 493 24.68 1.34 -4.53
CA ASN A 493 24.27 -0.05 -4.31
C ASN A 493 22.74 -0.19 -4.28
N VAL A 494 22.02 0.66 -3.53
CA VAL A 494 20.55 0.64 -3.48
C VAL A 494 19.95 0.82 -4.88
N GLU A 495 20.46 1.78 -5.66
CA GLU A 495 19.96 2.06 -7.01
C GLU A 495 20.17 0.90 -7.99
N VAL A 496 21.35 0.24 -7.98
CA VAL A 496 21.62 -0.92 -8.85
C VAL A 496 20.79 -2.13 -8.45
N LEU A 497 20.71 -2.43 -7.15
CA LEU A 497 20.03 -3.62 -6.68
C LEU A 497 18.50 -3.49 -6.79
N LEU A 498 17.95 -2.28 -6.67
CA LEU A 498 16.53 -2.04 -6.97
C LEU A 498 16.20 -2.08 -8.47
N ALA A 499 17.13 -1.73 -9.36
CA ALA A 499 16.92 -1.93 -10.80
C ALA A 499 16.88 -3.43 -11.15
N LEU A 500 17.81 -4.22 -10.61
CA LEU A 500 17.78 -5.69 -10.75
C LEU A 500 16.53 -6.33 -10.10
N ALA A 501 15.98 -5.71 -9.05
CA ALA A 501 14.72 -6.12 -8.43
C ALA A 501 13.49 -5.82 -9.31
N ASP A 502 13.45 -4.69 -10.03
CA ASP A 502 12.38 -4.38 -10.99
C ASP A 502 12.31 -5.45 -12.09
N GLU A 503 13.49 -5.84 -12.60
CA GLU A 503 13.72 -6.89 -13.59
C GLU A 503 13.48 -8.32 -13.06
N GLY A 504 13.27 -8.48 -11.74
CA GLY A 504 13.04 -9.79 -11.12
C GLY A 504 14.27 -10.71 -11.02
N ARG A 505 15.49 -10.15 -11.12
CA ARG A 505 16.77 -10.90 -11.16
C ARG A 505 17.27 -11.24 -9.75
N TRP A 506 16.41 -11.89 -8.96
CA TRP A 506 16.56 -12.02 -7.50
C TRP A 506 17.84 -12.71 -7.01
N SER A 507 18.43 -13.62 -7.79
CA SER A 507 19.76 -14.19 -7.50
C SER A 507 20.86 -13.11 -7.52
N GLU A 508 20.90 -12.29 -8.57
CA GLU A 508 21.87 -11.21 -8.72
C GLU A 508 21.66 -10.10 -7.68
N VAL A 509 20.40 -9.82 -7.31
CA VAL A 509 20.05 -8.94 -6.18
C VAL A 509 20.63 -9.49 -4.87
N LEU A 510 20.47 -10.79 -4.59
CA LEU A 510 20.98 -11.42 -3.38
C LEU A 510 22.52 -11.39 -3.32
N ASP A 511 23.21 -11.73 -4.40
CA ASP A 511 24.67 -11.75 -4.41
C ASP A 511 25.27 -10.34 -4.45
N GLY A 512 24.58 -9.39 -5.07
CA GLY A 512 24.89 -7.97 -4.96
C GLY A 512 24.71 -7.42 -3.54
N ALA A 513 23.61 -7.75 -2.87
CA ALA A 513 23.39 -7.44 -1.46
C ALA A 513 24.49 -8.08 -0.58
N ARG A 514 24.83 -9.36 -0.79
CA ARG A 514 25.94 -10.04 -0.08
C ARG A 514 27.31 -9.37 -0.33
N ARG A 515 27.55 -8.76 -1.49
CA ARG A 515 28.76 -7.95 -1.74
C ARG A 515 28.70 -6.62 -0.98
N PHE A 516 27.59 -5.89 -1.07
CA PHE A 516 27.38 -4.61 -0.38
C PHE A 516 27.46 -4.74 1.14
N VAL A 517 26.80 -5.74 1.74
CA VAL A 517 26.82 -6.02 3.18
C VAL A 517 28.23 -6.34 3.67
N ARG A 518 29.03 -7.10 2.90
CA ARG A 518 30.45 -7.37 3.24
C ARG A 518 31.33 -6.12 3.14
N ALA A 519 31.20 -5.34 2.07
CA ALA A 519 31.97 -4.11 1.90
C ALA A 519 31.67 -3.10 3.02
N SER A 520 30.39 -2.84 3.27
CA SER A 520 29.90 -1.88 4.27
C SER A 520 29.90 -2.39 5.71
N ARG A 521 30.33 -3.64 5.95
CA ARG A 521 30.36 -4.30 7.28
C ARG A 521 28.99 -4.35 7.98
N GLY A 522 27.93 -4.61 7.23
CA GLY A 522 26.60 -4.86 7.79
C GLY A 522 25.56 -3.76 7.57
N HIS A 523 25.70 -2.86 6.58
CA HIS A 523 24.76 -1.74 6.41
C HIS A 523 23.30 -2.20 6.30
N PRO A 524 22.34 -1.62 7.07
CA PRO A 524 20.97 -2.10 7.17
C PRO A 524 20.26 -2.27 5.83
N TYR A 525 20.36 -1.28 4.93
CA TYR A 525 19.75 -1.36 3.60
C TYR A 525 20.29 -2.54 2.75
N GLY A 526 21.51 -2.99 2.96
CA GLY A 526 22.03 -4.19 2.29
C GLY A 526 21.39 -5.47 2.82
N LEU A 527 21.10 -5.52 4.12
CA LEU A 527 20.37 -6.61 4.76
C LEU A 527 18.88 -6.59 4.37
N LEU A 528 18.25 -5.41 4.24
CA LEU A 528 16.88 -5.27 3.71
C LEU A 528 16.75 -5.81 2.28
N ILE A 529 17.67 -5.43 1.39
CA ILE A 529 17.66 -5.87 -0.02
C ILE A 529 17.98 -7.36 -0.14
N GLY A 530 18.87 -7.88 0.72
CA GLY A 530 19.12 -9.32 0.85
C GLY A 530 17.90 -10.10 1.32
N GLY A 531 17.22 -9.64 2.37
CA GLY A 531 15.98 -10.21 2.88
C GLY A 531 14.85 -10.19 1.84
N LEU A 532 14.69 -9.07 1.11
CA LEU A 532 13.78 -8.98 -0.03
C LEU A 532 14.09 -10.06 -1.07
N ALA A 533 15.35 -10.18 -1.50
CA ALA A 533 15.75 -11.18 -2.48
C ALA A 533 15.54 -12.63 -1.99
N LEU A 534 15.85 -12.93 -0.72
CA LEU A 534 15.60 -14.24 -0.11
C LEU A 534 14.12 -14.60 -0.07
N GLN A 535 13.25 -13.65 0.32
CA GLN A 535 11.80 -13.82 0.31
C GLN A 535 11.28 -14.06 -1.12
N ARG A 536 11.81 -13.35 -2.13
CA ARG A 536 11.49 -13.56 -3.55
C ARG A 536 12.01 -14.90 -4.11
N LEU A 537 13.08 -15.44 -3.53
CA LEU A 537 13.60 -16.79 -3.78
C LEU A 537 12.94 -17.86 -2.89
N ALA A 538 11.83 -17.55 -2.20
CA ALA A 538 11.08 -18.43 -1.30
C ALA A 538 11.88 -19.02 -0.12
N ARG A 539 12.90 -18.29 0.35
CA ARG A 539 13.77 -18.58 1.52
C ARG A 539 13.39 -17.69 2.71
N SER A 540 12.11 -17.73 3.08
CA SER A 540 11.49 -16.82 4.04
C SER A 540 12.08 -16.87 5.45
N ASP A 541 12.63 -18.01 5.84
CA ASP A 541 13.39 -18.23 7.08
C ASP A 541 14.69 -17.41 7.10
N GLU A 542 15.53 -17.54 6.08
CA GLU A 542 16.73 -16.69 5.94
C GLU A 542 16.37 -15.21 5.74
N ALA A 543 15.24 -14.91 5.11
CA ALA A 543 14.74 -13.55 4.95
C ALA A 543 14.36 -12.90 6.29
N GLN A 544 13.65 -13.63 7.17
CA GLN A 544 13.34 -13.19 8.52
C GLN A 544 14.59 -12.91 9.34
N ASP A 545 15.61 -13.77 9.27
CA ASP A 545 16.89 -13.53 9.94
C ASP A 545 17.56 -12.24 9.44
N GLN A 546 17.62 -12.01 8.12
CA GLN A 546 18.19 -10.78 7.56
C GLN A 546 17.37 -9.53 7.88
N PHE A 547 16.05 -9.59 7.86
CA PHE A 547 15.20 -8.47 8.30
C PHE A 547 15.38 -8.17 9.79
N THR A 548 15.47 -9.20 10.64
CA THR A 548 15.70 -9.05 12.09
C THR A 548 17.05 -8.38 12.37
N LEU A 549 18.08 -8.67 11.56
CA LEU A 549 19.38 -8.01 11.63
C LEU A 549 19.33 -6.57 11.09
N ALA A 550 18.59 -6.33 10.01
CA ALA A 550 18.42 -5.00 9.44
C ALA A 550 17.69 -4.04 10.40
N LEU A 551 16.56 -4.46 10.97
CA LEU A 551 15.74 -3.68 11.89
C LEU A 551 16.52 -3.24 13.15
N ARG A 552 17.48 -4.05 13.61
CA ARG A 552 18.38 -3.70 14.74
C ARG A 552 19.43 -2.64 14.41
N GLY A 553 19.70 -2.38 13.14
CA GLY A 553 20.66 -1.37 12.68
C GLY A 553 20.03 -0.12 12.08
N LEU A 554 18.71 -0.09 11.88
CA LEU A 554 17.97 1.09 11.45
C LEU A 554 17.72 2.06 12.61
N SER A 555 17.27 3.28 12.29
CA SER A 555 16.66 4.14 13.31
C SER A 555 15.35 3.54 13.82
N GLU A 556 14.98 3.83 15.07
CA GLU A 556 13.71 3.36 15.66
C GLU A 556 12.49 3.74 14.80
N SER A 557 12.45 4.98 14.29
CA SER A 557 11.39 5.44 13.41
C SER A 557 11.31 4.71 12.07
N GLU A 558 12.43 4.22 11.52
CA GLU A 558 12.41 3.40 10.30
C GLU A 558 12.07 1.94 10.60
N ALA A 559 12.59 1.39 11.71
CA ALA A 559 12.31 0.03 12.12
C ALA A 559 10.82 -0.16 12.42
N ASP A 560 10.18 0.77 13.13
CA ASP A 560 8.74 0.75 13.38
C ASP A 560 7.95 1.01 12.09
N ALA A 561 8.37 1.97 11.25
CA ALA A 561 7.71 2.22 9.95
C ALA A 561 7.81 1.06 8.94
N LEU A 562 8.69 0.07 9.18
CA LEU A 562 8.80 -1.18 8.41
C LEU A 562 7.94 -2.33 8.98
N GLN A 563 7.47 -2.21 10.22
CA GLN A 563 6.64 -3.21 10.93
C GLN A 563 5.17 -2.78 11.07
N ASP A 564 4.89 -1.47 10.94
CA ASP A 564 3.57 -0.84 11.07
C ASP A 564 2.51 -1.49 10.16
N VAL A 565 1.66 -2.30 10.78
CA VAL A 565 0.60 -3.06 10.12
C VAL A 565 -0.59 -2.22 9.66
N ARG A 566 -0.68 -0.92 9.99
CA ARG A 566 -1.88 -0.09 9.75
C ARG A 566 -2.46 -0.21 8.34
N PHE A 567 -1.60 -0.37 7.33
CA PHE A 567 -2.02 -0.43 5.94
C PHE A 567 -2.69 -1.76 5.56
N VAL A 568 -2.45 -2.86 6.29
CA VAL A 568 -3.09 -4.16 6.04
C VAL A 568 -4.30 -4.43 6.94
N LEU A 569 -4.84 -3.38 7.60
CA LEU A 569 -6.05 -3.43 8.42
C LEU A 569 -7.28 -2.87 7.67
N GLY A 570 -8.46 -3.39 8.02
CA GLY A 570 -9.75 -2.73 7.78
C GLY A 570 -10.05 -1.67 8.85
N GLU A 571 -11.04 -0.80 8.64
CA GLU A 571 -11.21 0.41 9.45
C GLU A 571 -11.45 0.16 10.95
N GLU A 572 -12.18 -0.88 11.35
CA GLU A 572 -12.42 -1.20 12.78
C GLU A 572 -11.11 -1.54 13.50
N ALA A 573 -10.36 -2.51 12.99
CA ALA A 573 -9.07 -2.91 13.54
C ALA A 573 -8.01 -1.79 13.46
N LEU A 574 -8.08 -0.96 12.42
CA LEU A 574 -7.22 0.23 12.28
C LEU A 574 -7.56 1.30 13.33
N ALA A 575 -8.83 1.51 13.64
CA ALA A 575 -9.27 2.42 14.69
C ALA A 575 -8.84 1.94 16.08
N ASP A 576 -8.80 0.63 16.32
CA ASP A 576 -8.24 0.01 17.53
C ASP A 576 -6.71 0.19 17.60
N TYR A 577 -5.96 -0.29 16.60
CA TYR A 577 -4.50 -0.20 16.53
C TYR A 577 -3.97 1.24 16.71
N ARG A 578 -4.68 2.24 16.17
CA ARG A 578 -4.35 3.66 16.35
C ARG A 578 -4.43 4.15 17.81
N ARG A 579 -5.17 3.48 18.68
CA ARG A 579 -5.34 3.84 20.11
C ARG A 579 -4.29 3.19 21.03
N GLU A 580 -3.64 2.12 20.60
CA GLU A 580 -2.57 1.42 21.34
C GLU A 580 -1.33 2.31 21.49
N ALA A 581 -0.62 2.21 22.64
CA ALA A 581 0.67 2.87 22.83
C ALA A 581 1.79 2.22 22.02
N SER A 582 2.93 2.91 21.84
CA SER A 582 4.10 2.43 21.08
C SER A 582 4.55 1.02 21.47
N ASP A 583 4.62 0.78 22.77
CA ASP A 583 5.17 -0.44 23.35
C ASP A 583 4.17 -1.61 23.22
N GLU A 584 2.87 -1.29 23.29
CA GLU A 584 1.75 -2.23 23.19
C GLU A 584 1.49 -2.66 21.73
N ARG A 585 1.78 -1.78 20.74
CA ARG A 585 1.64 -2.08 19.31
C ARG A 585 2.48 -3.27 18.86
N ARG A 586 3.70 -3.44 19.36
CA ARG A 586 4.54 -4.59 18.99
C ARG A 586 3.94 -5.92 19.47
N GLU A 587 3.18 -5.94 20.56
CA GLU A 587 2.40 -7.12 20.99
C GLU A 587 1.08 -7.27 20.21
N TRP A 588 0.49 -6.16 19.76
CA TRP A 588 -0.68 -6.16 18.87
C TRP A 588 -0.33 -6.75 17.49
N GLU A 589 0.77 -6.31 16.89
CA GLU A 589 1.29 -6.76 15.60
C GLU A 589 1.58 -8.26 15.59
N GLN A 590 2.21 -8.79 16.65
CA GLN A 590 2.45 -10.22 16.80
C GLN A 590 1.13 -11.03 16.86
N ARG A 591 0.13 -10.55 17.62
CA ARG A 591 -1.21 -11.16 17.68
C ARG A 591 -1.97 -11.07 16.37
N PHE A 592 -1.81 -9.98 15.60
CA PHE A 592 -2.39 -9.85 14.26
C PHE A 592 -1.80 -10.86 13.27
N TRP A 593 -0.48 -11.08 13.31
CA TRP A 593 0.17 -12.04 12.42
C TRP A 593 -0.15 -13.50 12.76
N ALA A 594 -0.24 -13.88 14.04
CA ALA A 594 -0.42 -15.27 14.49
C ALA A 594 -1.53 -16.07 13.76
N PRO A 595 -2.81 -15.66 13.74
CA PRO A 595 -3.87 -16.38 13.03
C PRO A 595 -3.73 -16.33 11.50
N LEU A 596 -2.90 -15.43 10.98
CA LEU A 596 -2.60 -15.30 9.56
C LEU A 596 -1.46 -16.22 9.09
N ASP A 597 -0.75 -16.93 9.97
CA ASP A 597 0.36 -17.82 9.57
C ASP A 597 -0.11 -18.88 8.56
N PRO A 598 0.43 -18.89 7.32
CA PRO A 598 -0.02 -19.83 6.29
C PRO A 598 0.56 -21.26 6.46
N ILE A 599 1.81 -21.43 6.94
CA ILE A 599 2.51 -22.73 6.99
C ILE A 599 3.13 -22.94 8.38
N LEU A 600 2.32 -23.50 9.28
CA LEU A 600 2.68 -23.75 10.68
C LEU A 600 3.82 -24.77 10.83
N SER A 601 4.18 -25.50 9.76
CA SER A 601 5.34 -26.40 9.77
C SER A 601 6.70 -25.72 9.64
N THR A 602 6.75 -24.44 9.26
CA THR A 602 8.02 -23.69 9.10
C THR A 602 8.47 -23.08 10.43
N ALA A 603 9.43 -22.16 10.39
CA ALA A 603 9.92 -21.45 11.58
C ALA A 603 9.46 -19.97 11.63
N VAL A 604 8.79 -19.48 10.59
CA VAL A 604 8.49 -18.05 10.39
C VAL A 604 7.15 -17.88 9.68
N ASN A 605 6.39 -16.86 10.06
CA ASN A 605 5.14 -16.53 9.40
C ASN A 605 5.43 -15.82 8.06
N GLU A 606 5.26 -16.52 6.92
CA GLU A 606 5.64 -15.95 5.62
C GLU A 606 4.84 -14.71 5.19
N ARG A 607 3.70 -14.40 5.83
CA ARG A 607 2.97 -13.14 5.59
C ARG A 607 3.56 -11.96 6.36
N SER A 608 4.06 -12.17 7.57
CA SER A 608 4.81 -11.16 8.33
C SER A 608 6.14 -10.83 7.63
N VAL A 609 6.86 -11.86 7.16
CA VAL A 609 8.06 -11.70 6.32
C VAL A 609 7.74 -10.96 5.01
N GLU A 610 6.58 -11.26 4.39
CA GLU A 610 6.14 -10.58 3.17
C GLU A 610 5.79 -9.11 3.40
N HIS A 611 5.16 -8.77 4.53
CA HIS A 611 4.91 -7.38 4.91
C HIS A 611 6.22 -6.62 5.04
N ILE A 612 7.19 -7.12 5.83
CA ILE A 612 8.47 -6.43 6.00
C ILE A 612 9.21 -6.31 4.65
N ALA A 613 9.15 -7.33 3.78
CA ALA A 613 9.73 -7.25 2.43
C ALA A 613 9.09 -6.17 1.56
N ARG A 614 7.77 -5.98 1.64
CA ARG A 614 7.05 -4.91 0.93
C ARG A 614 7.36 -3.54 1.51
N SER A 615 7.32 -3.39 2.84
CA SER A 615 7.64 -2.16 3.54
C SER A 615 9.09 -1.72 3.28
N ALA A 616 10.04 -2.66 3.30
CA ALA A 616 11.43 -2.39 2.94
C ALA A 616 11.60 -1.93 1.48
N TYR A 617 10.88 -2.54 0.53
CA TYR A 617 10.85 -2.05 -0.85
C TYR A 617 10.23 -0.65 -0.94
N SER A 618 9.09 -0.40 -0.30
CA SER A 618 8.42 0.91 -0.32
C SER A 618 9.30 2.03 0.25
N GLN A 619 9.98 1.77 1.38
CA GLN A 619 10.95 2.68 1.97
C GLN A 619 12.10 3.01 1.01
N LEU A 620 12.74 1.99 0.43
CA LEU A 620 13.92 2.19 -0.44
C LEU A 620 13.57 2.70 -1.85
N ARG A 621 12.36 2.44 -2.36
CA ARG A 621 11.94 2.78 -3.72
C ARG A 621 11.17 4.11 -3.81
N PHE A 622 10.20 4.31 -2.91
CA PHE A 622 9.33 5.49 -2.88
C PHE A 622 9.79 6.53 -1.84
N GLY A 623 10.79 6.21 -1.01
CA GLY A 623 11.34 7.10 0.02
C GLY A 623 10.58 7.07 1.35
N SER A 624 9.40 6.45 1.38
CA SER A 624 8.62 6.24 2.60
C SER A 624 7.62 5.10 2.45
N THR A 625 7.50 4.27 3.49
CA THR A 625 6.36 3.35 3.64
C THR A 625 5.02 4.06 3.75
N SER A 626 5.02 5.35 4.11
CA SER A 626 3.84 6.19 4.30
C SER A 626 3.38 6.95 3.05
N SER A 627 4.03 6.73 1.90
CA SER A 627 3.58 7.28 0.61
C SER A 627 2.34 6.56 0.09
N ASP A 628 1.53 7.20 -0.76
CA ASP A 628 0.35 6.57 -1.39
C ASP A 628 0.73 5.31 -2.21
N ALA A 629 1.83 5.38 -2.97
CA ALA A 629 2.41 4.22 -3.65
C ALA A 629 2.88 3.15 -2.65
N GLY A 630 3.38 3.57 -1.49
CA GLY A 630 3.76 2.70 -0.37
C GLY A 630 2.58 1.95 0.23
N GLU A 631 1.44 2.61 0.47
CA GLU A 631 0.19 1.98 0.94
C GLU A 631 -0.26 0.87 -0.02
N VAL A 632 -0.42 1.19 -1.30
CA VAL A 632 -0.90 0.24 -2.33
C VAL A 632 0.08 -0.93 -2.48
N TRP A 633 1.39 -0.67 -2.47
CA TRP A 633 2.41 -1.71 -2.57
C TRP A 633 2.48 -2.62 -1.32
N ILE A 634 2.29 -2.07 -0.11
CA ILE A 634 2.23 -2.86 1.13
C ILE A 634 0.98 -3.74 1.14
N ARG A 635 -0.18 -3.19 0.74
CA ARG A 635 -1.46 -3.90 0.65
C ARG A 635 -1.45 -5.03 -0.37
N TYR A 636 -1.10 -4.74 -1.62
CA TYR A 636 -1.36 -5.63 -2.76
C TYR A 636 -0.08 -6.22 -3.38
N GLY A 637 1.07 -5.59 -3.16
CA GLY A 637 2.38 -6.02 -3.66
C GLY A 637 2.80 -5.30 -4.95
N ARG A 638 3.70 -5.92 -5.72
CA ARG A 638 4.05 -5.48 -7.07
C ARG A 638 2.83 -5.65 -8.01
N PRO A 639 2.46 -4.64 -8.81
CA PRO A 639 1.43 -4.79 -9.85
C PRO A 639 1.89 -5.77 -10.95
N THR A 640 0.93 -6.28 -11.71
CA THR A 640 1.16 -7.15 -12.86
C THR A 640 1.83 -6.36 -13.99
N ASP A 641 1.26 -5.20 -14.34
CA ASP A 641 1.75 -4.26 -15.34
C ASP A 641 1.64 -2.80 -14.85
N ILE A 642 2.38 -1.87 -15.47
CA ILE A 642 2.31 -0.43 -15.22
C ILE A 642 2.30 0.33 -16.55
N LYS A 643 1.17 0.99 -16.86
CA LYS A 643 1.03 1.82 -18.06
C LYS A 643 1.04 3.30 -17.68
N THR A 644 2.01 4.07 -18.19
CA THR A 644 2.11 5.52 -17.87
C THR A 644 1.62 6.38 -19.03
N ILE A 645 0.68 7.29 -18.75
CA ILE A 645 0.13 8.26 -19.71
C ILE A 645 0.71 9.65 -19.47
N GLY A 646 1.10 10.33 -20.55
CA GLY A 646 1.58 11.71 -20.51
C GLY A 646 0.43 12.72 -20.35
N ARG A 647 0.53 13.62 -19.37
CA ARG A 647 -0.31 14.83 -19.26
C ARG A 647 0.52 16.07 -19.59
N SER A 648 -0.17 17.21 -19.78
CA SER A 648 0.45 18.51 -20.06
C SER A 648 1.39 18.96 -18.94
N ALA A 649 2.27 19.93 -19.24
CA ALA A 649 3.28 20.47 -18.33
C ALA A 649 4.26 19.44 -17.70
N GLY A 650 4.38 18.23 -18.28
CA GLY A 650 5.32 17.20 -17.80
C GLY A 650 4.80 16.32 -16.67
N LEU A 651 3.49 16.39 -16.37
CA LEU A 651 2.83 15.45 -15.47
C LEU A 651 2.68 14.06 -16.12
N ARG A 652 2.55 13.04 -15.28
CA ARG A 652 2.33 11.64 -15.64
C ARG A 652 1.17 11.10 -14.82
N THR A 653 0.35 10.28 -15.44
CA THR A 653 -0.59 9.40 -14.73
C THR A 653 -0.12 7.97 -14.92
N GLU A 654 0.13 7.24 -13.83
CA GLU A 654 0.41 5.80 -13.89
C GLU A 654 -0.87 5.03 -13.59
N PHE A 655 -1.06 3.93 -14.31
CA PHE A 655 -2.10 2.93 -14.10
C PHE A 655 -1.38 1.65 -13.64
N TRP A 656 -1.67 1.17 -12.43
CA TRP A 656 -1.08 -0.03 -11.84
C TRP A 656 -2.12 -1.17 -11.80
N ASP A 657 -1.90 -2.18 -12.64
CA ASP A 657 -2.78 -3.35 -12.80
C ASP A 657 -2.53 -4.39 -11.69
N TYR A 658 -3.61 -4.94 -11.11
CA TYR A 658 -3.57 -6.04 -10.15
C TYR A 658 -4.49 -7.24 -10.53
N GLY A 659 -5.08 -7.22 -11.72
CA GLY A 659 -6.00 -8.23 -12.26
C GLY A 659 -7.44 -7.72 -12.33
N ALA A 660 -8.36 -8.39 -11.64
CA ALA A 660 -9.78 -8.07 -11.71
C ALA A 660 -10.14 -6.79 -10.92
N GLY A 661 -10.70 -5.80 -11.61
CA GLY A 661 -11.15 -4.52 -11.06
C GLY A 661 -10.45 -3.31 -11.72
N PRO A 662 -10.74 -2.08 -11.26
CA PRO A 662 -10.01 -0.89 -11.70
C PRO A 662 -8.52 -0.91 -11.30
N ASP A 663 -7.68 -0.33 -12.15
CA ASP A 663 -6.28 -0.02 -11.84
C ASP A 663 -6.18 0.96 -10.66
N PHE A 664 -5.08 0.91 -9.90
CA PHE A 664 -4.70 2.04 -9.05
C PHE A 664 -4.09 3.14 -9.92
N THR A 665 -4.71 4.32 -9.92
CA THR A 665 -4.22 5.46 -10.72
C THR A 665 -3.49 6.47 -9.85
N PHE A 666 -2.28 6.80 -10.24
CA PHE A 666 -1.40 7.75 -9.56
C PHE A 666 -1.10 8.96 -10.45
N SER A 667 -0.73 10.08 -9.83
CA SER A 667 -0.28 11.31 -10.48
C SER A 667 1.12 11.68 -9.98
N ARG A 668 2.04 12.00 -10.91
CA ARG A 668 3.38 12.53 -10.55
C ARG A 668 3.93 13.53 -11.54
N VAL A 669 4.93 14.28 -11.10
CA VAL A 669 5.86 14.99 -12.00
C VAL A 669 6.76 13.96 -12.68
N GLY A 670 6.96 14.04 -14.00
CA GLY A 670 7.71 13.04 -14.74
C GLY A 670 9.13 12.77 -14.23
N SER A 671 9.83 13.77 -13.70
CA SER A 671 11.17 13.58 -13.12
C SER A 671 11.19 13.09 -11.67
N SER A 672 10.03 12.85 -11.06
CA SER A 672 9.88 12.42 -9.66
C SER A 672 9.69 10.91 -9.52
N ARG A 673 9.99 10.40 -8.32
CA ARG A 673 9.56 9.09 -7.82
C ARG A 673 8.35 9.17 -6.90
N ALA A 674 8.22 10.28 -6.16
CA ALA A 674 7.02 10.58 -5.39
C ALA A 674 5.83 10.71 -6.34
N MET A 675 4.76 9.99 -6.00
CA MET A 675 3.51 9.94 -6.72
C MET A 675 2.37 9.84 -5.72
N ASP A 676 1.30 10.59 -5.99
CA ASP A 676 0.10 10.68 -5.16
C ASP A 676 -1.02 9.90 -5.87
N LEU A 677 -1.97 9.32 -5.15
CA LEU A 677 -3.17 8.75 -5.77
C LEU A 677 -3.99 9.87 -6.46
N THR A 678 -4.67 9.54 -7.56
CA THR A 678 -5.72 10.43 -8.09
C THR A 678 -6.88 10.53 -7.09
N THR A 679 -7.78 11.49 -7.26
CA THR A 679 -8.96 11.62 -6.37
C THR A 679 -9.84 10.36 -6.45
N GLU A 680 -9.93 9.78 -7.64
CA GLU A 680 -10.64 8.54 -7.94
C GLU A 680 -9.87 7.31 -7.38
N GLY A 681 -8.54 7.28 -7.51
CA GLY A 681 -7.68 6.21 -6.99
C GLY A 681 -7.64 6.15 -5.46
N ARG A 682 -7.69 7.30 -4.77
CA ARG A 682 -7.82 7.37 -3.30
C ARG A 682 -9.16 6.82 -2.84
N ALA A 683 -10.26 7.25 -3.46
CA ALA A 683 -11.59 6.73 -3.17
C ALA A 683 -11.65 5.20 -3.36
N TYR A 684 -11.10 4.68 -4.46
CA TYR A 684 -11.01 3.23 -4.68
C TYR A 684 -10.12 2.50 -3.65
N ALA A 685 -9.00 3.09 -3.21
CA ALA A 685 -8.14 2.52 -2.17
C ALA A 685 -8.81 2.47 -0.79
N ASP A 686 -9.75 3.38 -0.52
CA ASP A 686 -10.56 3.41 0.70
C ASP A 686 -11.77 2.47 0.59
N ASP A 687 -12.51 2.46 -0.52
CA ASP A 687 -13.63 1.52 -0.74
C ASP A 687 -13.15 0.05 -0.75
N LEU A 688 -12.00 -0.24 -1.36
CA LEU A 688 -11.42 -1.58 -1.39
C LEU A 688 -10.86 -2.02 -0.02
N ARG A 689 -10.62 -1.09 0.92
CA ARG A 689 -10.13 -1.42 2.29
C ARG A 689 -11.08 -2.36 3.02
N GLU A 690 -12.38 -2.13 2.92
CA GLU A 690 -13.39 -2.89 3.66
C GLU A 690 -13.75 -4.22 3.00
N VAL A 691 -13.50 -4.37 1.70
CA VAL A 691 -13.77 -5.62 0.93
C VAL A 691 -12.52 -6.50 0.83
N LEU A 692 -11.33 -5.89 0.70
CA LEU A 692 -10.05 -6.55 0.53
C LEU A 692 -8.90 -5.66 1.08
N ALA A 693 -8.81 -5.57 2.41
CA ALA A 693 -7.80 -4.77 3.12
C ALA A 693 -6.36 -5.02 2.66
N HIS A 694 -6.03 -6.26 2.28
CA HIS A 694 -4.72 -6.64 1.75
C HIS A 694 -4.80 -7.91 0.88
N ARG A 695 -3.79 -8.14 0.03
CA ARG A 695 -3.61 -9.36 -0.75
C ARG A 695 -2.14 -9.80 -0.72
N TYR A 696 -1.90 -11.02 -0.23
CA TYR A 696 -0.61 -11.69 -0.39
C TYR A 696 -0.63 -12.53 -1.67
N GLY A 697 0.21 -12.15 -2.63
CA GLY A 697 0.29 -12.82 -3.93
C GLY A 697 1.09 -14.11 -3.91
N ALA A 698 1.25 -14.74 -5.09
CA ALA A 698 2.00 -15.98 -5.28
C ALA A 698 3.50 -15.90 -4.91
N ALA A 699 4.00 -14.70 -4.64
CA ALA A 699 5.35 -14.47 -4.11
C ALA A 699 5.46 -14.76 -2.59
N SER A 700 4.34 -15.04 -1.91
CA SER A 700 4.27 -15.74 -0.62
C SER A 700 3.94 -17.22 -0.85
N ARG A 701 4.47 -18.13 -0.02
CA ARG A 701 4.26 -19.58 -0.21
C ARG A 701 2.76 -19.91 -0.15
N SER A 702 2.21 -20.34 -1.27
CA SER A 702 0.77 -20.62 -1.40
C SER A 702 0.42 -21.97 -0.77
N VAL A 703 -0.68 -21.99 -0.01
CA VAL A 703 -1.14 -23.14 0.75
C VAL A 703 -2.51 -23.56 0.23
N PHE A 704 -2.58 -24.77 -0.30
CA PHE A 704 -3.83 -25.28 -0.87
C PHE A 704 -4.75 -25.74 0.25
N THR A 705 -5.96 -25.18 0.34
CA THR A 705 -7.01 -25.69 1.23
C THR A 705 -7.35 -27.12 0.80
N LEU A 706 -7.15 -28.08 1.70
CA LEU A 706 -7.42 -29.49 1.41
C LEU A 706 -8.83 -29.88 1.85
N PRO A 707 -9.55 -30.69 1.06
CA PRO A 707 -10.74 -31.37 1.53
C PRO A 707 -10.38 -32.49 2.51
N GLY A 708 -11.30 -32.78 3.43
CA GLY A 708 -11.14 -33.81 4.43
C GLY A 708 -12.31 -33.85 5.41
N GLN A 709 -12.53 -35.02 6.03
CA GLN A 709 -13.46 -35.15 7.14
C GLN A 709 -12.78 -34.84 8.47
N VAL A 710 -13.02 -33.63 8.99
CA VAL A 710 -12.91 -33.38 10.43
C VAL A 710 -14.21 -33.80 11.11
N THR A 711 -14.10 -34.46 12.27
CA THR A 711 -15.22 -34.89 13.13
C THR A 711 -14.86 -34.81 14.60
N ARG A 712 -15.71 -34.19 15.41
CA ARG A 712 -15.63 -34.13 16.87
C ARG A 712 -16.46 -35.23 17.51
N PHE A 713 -15.87 -35.90 18.48
CA PHE A 713 -16.51 -36.81 19.43
C PHE A 713 -16.22 -36.34 20.86
N TYR A 714 -16.97 -36.86 21.84
CA TYR A 714 -16.67 -36.63 23.25
C TYR A 714 -15.33 -37.30 23.66
N GLY A 715 -14.49 -36.57 24.40
CA GLY A 715 -13.14 -36.97 24.80
C GLY A 715 -13.09 -37.81 26.08
N GLY A 716 -14.23 -38.07 26.73
CA GLY A 716 -14.35 -38.88 27.95
C GLY A 716 -14.51 -38.05 29.22
N GLU A 717 -13.78 -36.94 29.34
CA GLU A 717 -13.87 -35.98 30.45
C GLU A 717 -14.75 -34.77 30.09
N PRO A 718 -15.43 -34.12 31.07
CA PRO A 718 -16.27 -32.95 30.83
C PRO A 718 -15.54 -31.83 30.07
N GLY A 719 -16.11 -31.41 28.92
CA GLY A 719 -15.54 -30.36 28.06
C GLY A 719 -14.36 -30.82 27.17
N ALA A 720 -13.82 -32.02 27.35
CA ALA A 720 -12.80 -32.58 26.45
C ALA A 720 -13.46 -33.17 25.19
N LEU A 721 -12.83 -32.99 24.03
CA LEU A 721 -13.23 -33.62 22.76
C LEU A 721 -12.11 -34.52 22.22
N GLU A 722 -12.48 -35.52 21.42
CA GLU A 722 -11.56 -36.14 20.46
C GLU A 722 -11.91 -35.63 19.06
N VAL A 723 -10.97 -34.95 18.43
CA VAL A 723 -11.07 -34.55 17.03
C VAL A 723 -10.37 -35.59 16.18
N GLN A 724 -11.10 -36.22 15.26
CA GLN A 724 -10.54 -37.07 14.23
C GLN A 724 -10.53 -36.35 12.88
N ILE A 725 -9.47 -36.55 12.09
CA ILE A 725 -9.32 -36.02 10.74
C ILE A 725 -8.99 -37.16 9.78
N HIS A 726 -9.83 -37.33 8.75
CA HIS A 726 -9.67 -38.34 7.70
C HIS A 726 -9.61 -37.63 6.34
N THR A 727 -8.47 -37.76 5.65
CA THR A 727 -8.19 -37.11 4.35
C THR A 727 -7.27 -38.04 3.54
N GLU A 728 -6.59 -37.55 2.52
CA GLU A 728 -5.57 -38.28 1.78
C GLU A 728 -4.41 -37.37 1.35
N VAL A 729 -3.28 -37.97 1.01
CA VAL A 729 -2.15 -37.24 0.42
C VAL A 729 -2.56 -36.64 -0.94
N PRO A 730 -2.56 -35.31 -1.12
CA PRO A 730 -3.00 -34.70 -2.38
C PRO A 730 -2.12 -35.06 -3.57
N GLU A 731 -2.72 -35.24 -4.75
CA GLU A 731 -2.03 -35.61 -5.98
C GLU A 731 -0.88 -34.65 -6.34
N PHE A 732 -1.09 -33.33 -6.16
CA PHE A 732 -0.08 -32.32 -6.47
C PHE A 732 1.18 -32.43 -5.59
N LEU A 733 1.06 -32.94 -4.35
CA LEU A 733 2.20 -33.26 -3.48
C LEU A 733 2.79 -34.65 -3.75
N ALA A 734 2.06 -35.53 -4.46
CA ALA A 734 2.44 -36.91 -4.75
C ALA A 734 3.15 -37.10 -6.11
N ARG A 735 3.38 -36.02 -6.87
CA ARG A 735 3.97 -36.06 -8.23
C ARG A 735 5.33 -36.76 -8.33
N ASN A 736 6.08 -36.87 -7.23
CA ASN A 736 7.35 -37.60 -7.20
C ASN A 736 7.41 -38.56 -5.99
N LEU A 737 7.31 -39.86 -6.28
CA LEU A 737 7.29 -40.94 -5.29
C LEU A 737 8.59 -41.11 -4.47
N SER A 738 9.69 -40.41 -4.83
CA SER A 738 10.90 -40.37 -3.99
C SER A 738 10.79 -39.42 -2.79
N ASP A 739 9.89 -38.45 -2.86
CA ASP A 739 9.85 -37.37 -1.88
C ASP A 739 9.10 -37.77 -0.60
N THR A 740 9.34 -37.02 0.47
CA THR A 740 8.69 -37.23 1.77
C THR A 740 8.00 -35.97 2.23
N LEU A 741 6.76 -36.10 2.68
CA LEU A 741 5.99 -35.03 3.26
C LEU A 741 6.15 -35.08 4.79
N ASP A 742 6.35 -33.91 5.41
CA ASP A 742 6.06 -33.76 6.83
C ASP A 742 4.54 -33.53 6.96
N LEU A 743 3.87 -34.49 7.60
CA LEU A 743 2.48 -34.37 8.02
C LEU A 743 2.47 -33.88 9.49
N ARG A 744 1.74 -32.79 9.76
CA ARG A 744 1.52 -32.29 11.12
C ARG A 744 0.04 -32.06 11.41
N LEU A 745 -0.33 -32.25 12.68
CA LEU A 745 -1.57 -31.76 13.27
C LEU A 745 -1.18 -30.71 14.32
N PHE A 746 -1.85 -29.57 14.32
CA PHE A 746 -1.70 -28.50 15.30
C PHE A 746 -3.05 -28.23 15.98
N LEU A 747 -2.99 -27.90 17.28
CA LEU A 747 -4.11 -27.36 18.05
C LEU A 747 -3.86 -25.87 18.26
N ILE A 748 -4.86 -25.04 17.97
CA ILE A 748 -4.74 -23.57 17.97
C ILE A 748 -5.76 -22.98 18.94
N ASP A 749 -5.36 -21.98 19.72
CA ASP A 749 -6.22 -21.22 20.63
C ASP A 749 -7.12 -20.20 19.89
N ALA A 750 -7.85 -19.35 20.63
CA ALA A 750 -8.73 -18.34 20.05
C ALA A 750 -7.94 -17.15 19.46
N GLU A 751 -6.74 -16.92 19.97
CA GLU A 751 -5.81 -15.85 19.63
C GLU A 751 -4.92 -16.19 18.41
N GLY A 752 -4.87 -17.47 18.01
CA GLY A 752 -4.14 -17.96 16.84
C GLY A 752 -2.79 -18.64 17.15
N ASN A 753 -2.44 -18.86 18.42
CA ASN A 753 -1.18 -19.48 18.82
C ASN A 753 -1.24 -21.01 18.82
N GLN A 754 -0.10 -21.67 18.64
CA GLN A 754 0.01 -23.14 18.72
C GLN A 754 0.05 -23.61 20.18
N ILE A 755 -0.92 -24.43 20.59
CA ILE A 755 -1.01 -24.96 21.96
C ILE A 755 0.10 -26.02 22.19
N PRO A 756 1.01 -25.83 23.17
CA PRO A 756 2.14 -26.73 23.40
C PRO A 756 1.72 -28.18 23.68
N GLY A 757 2.41 -29.13 23.05
CA GLY A 757 2.13 -30.56 23.21
C GLY A 757 0.97 -31.09 22.36
N GLY A 758 0.14 -30.22 21.77
CA GLY A 758 -0.92 -30.61 20.82
C GLY A 758 -0.41 -31.11 19.47
N VAL A 759 0.89 -30.96 19.18
CA VAL A 759 1.46 -31.19 17.84
C VAL A 759 1.82 -32.65 17.60
N THR A 760 1.09 -33.32 16.72
CA THR A 760 1.46 -34.65 16.20
C THR A 760 2.22 -34.49 14.88
N GLN A 761 3.47 -34.97 14.81
CA GLN A 761 4.26 -34.99 13.56
C GLN A 761 4.51 -36.42 13.07
N ARG A 762 4.37 -36.64 11.76
CA ARG A 762 4.72 -37.89 11.07
C ARG A 762 5.37 -37.60 9.72
N ARG A 763 6.49 -38.23 9.39
CA ARG A 763 7.04 -38.18 8.03
C ARG A 763 6.46 -39.33 7.21
N ILE A 764 5.91 -39.02 6.05
CA ILE A 764 5.26 -39.97 5.13
C ILE A 764 5.85 -39.87 3.73
N ARG A 765 5.57 -40.84 2.85
CA ARG A 765 5.96 -40.77 1.43
C ARG A 765 4.97 -39.90 0.65
N ALA A 766 5.48 -39.16 -0.33
CA ALA A 766 4.70 -38.43 -1.32
C ALA A 766 3.98 -39.40 -2.28
N LYS A 767 2.88 -40.00 -1.82
CA LYS A 767 2.01 -40.89 -2.62
C LYS A 767 0.57 -40.71 -2.16
N VAL A 768 -0.35 -40.57 -3.12
CA VAL A 768 -1.81 -40.61 -2.89
C VAL A 768 -2.19 -41.86 -2.09
N THR A 769 -2.56 -41.64 -0.83
CA THR A 769 -2.98 -42.64 0.15
C THR A 769 -3.85 -41.98 1.22
N PRO A 770 -4.91 -42.64 1.73
CA PRO A 770 -5.68 -42.15 2.86
C PRO A 770 -4.83 -41.93 4.13
N VAL A 771 -5.17 -40.89 4.88
CA VAL A 771 -4.51 -40.45 6.10
C VAL A 771 -5.57 -40.20 7.17
N ALA A 772 -5.45 -40.92 8.28
CA ALA A 772 -6.24 -40.72 9.49
C ALA A 772 -5.35 -40.18 10.62
N LEU A 773 -5.85 -39.20 11.35
CA LEU A 773 -5.25 -38.59 12.53
C LEU A 773 -6.32 -38.41 13.61
N SER A 774 -5.91 -38.42 14.88
CA SER A 774 -6.78 -38.07 16.01
C SER A 774 -6.00 -37.30 17.07
N ALA A 775 -6.67 -36.37 17.75
CA ALA A 775 -6.14 -35.62 18.87
C ALA A 775 -7.22 -35.42 19.94
N LEU A 776 -6.84 -35.50 21.21
CA LEU A 776 -7.65 -35.02 22.32
C LEU A 776 -7.43 -33.51 22.47
N THR A 777 -8.49 -32.74 22.70
CA THR A 777 -8.43 -31.27 22.81
C THR A 777 -8.92 -30.79 24.17
N SER A 778 -8.29 -29.72 24.69
CA SER A 778 -8.83 -28.95 25.81
C SER A 778 -9.93 -27.98 25.35
N PRO A 779 -10.72 -27.40 26.28
CA PRO A 779 -11.66 -26.31 25.98
C PRO A 779 -11.02 -25.03 25.40
N GLU A 780 -9.68 -24.91 25.46
CA GLU A 780 -8.93 -23.77 24.93
C GLU A 780 -8.72 -23.86 23.41
N VAL A 781 -8.92 -25.03 22.80
CA VAL A 781 -8.71 -25.26 21.37
C VAL A 781 -9.87 -24.69 20.56
N ALA A 782 -9.65 -23.54 19.92
CA ALA A 782 -10.64 -22.91 19.03
C ALA A 782 -10.52 -23.40 17.57
N SER A 783 -9.38 -23.95 17.15
CA SER A 783 -9.29 -24.63 15.84
C SER A 783 -8.22 -25.73 15.77
N VAL A 784 -8.36 -26.62 14.79
CA VAL A 784 -7.35 -27.60 14.40
C VAL A 784 -6.82 -27.30 13.00
N VAL A 785 -5.53 -27.54 12.80
CA VAL A 785 -4.88 -27.49 11.49
C VAL A 785 -4.20 -28.82 11.22
N VAL A 786 -4.50 -29.44 10.06
CA VAL A 786 -3.76 -30.61 9.56
C VAL A 786 -3.04 -30.19 8.28
N GLU A 787 -1.72 -30.31 8.25
CA GLU A 787 -0.86 -29.75 7.21
C GLU A 787 0.07 -30.82 6.63
N PHE A 788 0.16 -30.85 5.30
CA PHE A 788 1.14 -31.61 4.54
C PHE A 788 2.16 -30.64 3.93
N PHE A 789 3.42 -30.72 4.34
CA PHE A 789 4.48 -29.86 3.84
C PHE A 789 5.59 -30.65 3.13
N ASN A 790 5.85 -30.32 1.86
CA ASN A 790 6.99 -30.85 1.11
C ASN A 790 8.19 -29.90 1.23
N ARG A 791 9.13 -30.20 2.13
CA ARG A 791 10.37 -29.41 2.32
C ARG A 791 11.21 -29.23 1.04
N ARG A 792 11.07 -30.12 0.05
CA ARG A 792 11.85 -30.07 -1.20
C ARG A 792 11.27 -29.10 -2.22
N THR A 793 9.94 -28.98 -2.29
CA THR A 793 9.26 -28.11 -3.26
C THR A 793 8.69 -26.83 -2.64
N GLY A 794 8.73 -26.72 -1.30
CA GLY A 794 8.13 -25.59 -0.57
C GLY A 794 6.60 -25.59 -0.57
N GLN A 795 5.96 -26.59 -1.17
CA GLN A 795 4.50 -26.67 -1.30
C GLN A 795 3.87 -27.17 0.01
N ALA A 796 2.79 -26.53 0.43
CA ALA A 796 1.96 -26.93 1.55
C ALA A 796 0.49 -27.13 1.11
N GLY A 797 -0.19 -28.08 1.76
CA GLY A 797 -1.64 -28.17 1.73
C GLY A 797 -2.17 -28.33 3.16
N ALA A 798 -3.21 -27.59 3.52
CA ALA A 798 -3.74 -27.56 4.88
C ALA A 798 -5.27 -27.72 4.93
N ILE A 799 -5.75 -28.51 5.89
CA ILE A 799 -7.12 -28.46 6.40
C ILE A 799 -7.08 -27.53 7.61
N ARG A 800 -7.92 -26.49 7.65
CA ARG A 800 -8.11 -25.63 8.84
C ARG A 800 -9.58 -25.66 9.21
N GLN A 801 -9.89 -26.04 10.45
CA GLN A 801 -11.27 -26.24 10.91
C GLN A 801 -11.44 -25.69 12.33
N ALA A 802 -12.39 -24.77 12.50
CA ALA A 802 -12.81 -24.29 13.80
C ALA A 802 -13.39 -25.45 14.64
N VAL A 803 -12.96 -25.53 15.91
CA VAL A 803 -13.49 -26.46 16.91
C VAL A 803 -14.38 -25.65 17.84
N MET A 804 -15.67 -25.95 17.81
CA MET A 804 -16.60 -25.50 18.84
C MET A 804 -16.83 -26.66 19.82
N PRO A 805 -17.14 -26.37 21.11
CA PRO A 805 -17.63 -27.38 22.02
C PRO A 805 -18.82 -28.18 21.45
N LEU A 806 -18.96 -29.43 21.87
CA LEU A 806 -20.27 -30.09 21.84
C LEU A 806 -21.12 -29.48 22.97
N VAL A 807 -22.43 -29.39 22.76
CA VAL A 807 -23.37 -28.64 23.63
C VAL A 807 -23.36 -29.16 25.08
N GLU A 808 -23.58 -28.26 26.03
CA GLU A 808 -23.45 -28.49 27.48
C GLU A 808 -24.22 -29.72 28.03
N HIS A 809 -23.66 -30.31 29.11
CA HIS A 809 -24.21 -31.47 29.82
C HIS A 809 -25.67 -31.29 30.25
N GLY A 810 -26.41 -32.40 30.28
CA GLY A 810 -27.77 -32.47 30.82
C GLY A 810 -28.89 -32.52 29.78
N SER A 811 -28.55 -32.60 28.49
CA SER A 811 -29.50 -32.89 27.41
C SER A 811 -28.91 -33.88 26.41
N VAL A 812 -29.75 -34.59 25.65
CA VAL A 812 -29.25 -35.55 24.65
C VAL A 812 -28.52 -34.80 23.54
N ALA A 813 -27.27 -35.20 23.30
CA ALA A 813 -26.42 -34.63 22.26
C ALA A 813 -25.99 -35.71 21.24
N VAL A 814 -25.54 -35.29 20.07
CA VAL A 814 -25.05 -36.17 18.99
C VAL A 814 -23.68 -35.65 18.52
N SER A 815 -22.76 -36.55 18.17
CA SER A 815 -21.46 -36.20 17.60
C SER A 815 -21.58 -35.57 16.21
N ASP A 816 -20.45 -35.10 15.65
CA ASP A 816 -20.39 -34.90 14.20
C ASP A 816 -20.61 -36.23 13.47
N LEU A 817 -21.18 -36.16 12.26
CA LEU A 817 -21.35 -37.34 11.40
C LEU A 817 -20.01 -37.71 10.73
N LEU A 818 -19.58 -38.96 10.88
CA LEU A 818 -18.41 -39.52 10.20
C LEU A 818 -18.84 -40.42 9.04
N MET A 819 -18.50 -40.03 7.81
CA MET A 819 -18.81 -40.79 6.61
C MET A 819 -17.78 -41.92 6.42
N VAL A 820 -18.29 -43.11 6.16
CA VAL A 820 -17.54 -44.36 6.08
C VAL A 820 -18.07 -45.20 4.90
N ARG A 821 -17.27 -46.15 4.41
CA ARG A 821 -17.74 -47.04 3.33
C ARG A 821 -18.97 -47.85 3.80
N PRO A 822 -20.00 -48.03 2.94
CA PRO A 822 -21.20 -48.78 3.30
C PRO A 822 -20.88 -50.27 3.48
N THR A 823 -21.14 -50.80 4.68
CA THR A 823 -20.96 -52.24 5.00
C THR A 823 -22.30 -52.93 5.28
N ARG A 824 -22.32 -54.26 5.33
CA ARG A 824 -23.52 -55.07 5.55
C ARG A 824 -23.69 -55.46 7.02
N SER A 825 -24.52 -54.69 7.72
CA SER A 825 -25.04 -54.96 9.07
C SER A 825 -23.99 -55.46 10.09
N PRO A 826 -23.04 -54.59 10.49
CA PRO A 826 -22.01 -54.94 11.47
C PRO A 826 -22.65 -55.22 12.84
N LYS A 827 -22.17 -56.26 13.53
CA LYS A 827 -22.71 -56.69 14.84
C LYS A 827 -22.08 -55.98 16.04
N HIS A 828 -20.96 -55.29 15.85
CA HIS A 828 -20.29 -54.49 16.85
C HIS A 828 -19.90 -53.16 16.22
N VAL A 829 -20.38 -52.07 16.80
CA VAL A 829 -20.24 -50.70 16.28
C VAL A 829 -19.27 -49.95 17.18
N SER A 830 -18.18 -49.46 16.59
CA SER A 830 -17.11 -48.70 17.25
C SER A 830 -16.29 -47.98 16.19
N ARG A 831 -15.87 -46.73 16.47
CA ARG A 831 -14.98 -45.93 15.60
C ARG A 831 -13.57 -46.53 15.43
N TYR A 832 -13.24 -47.60 16.16
CA TYR A 832 -11.96 -48.31 16.11
C TYR A 832 -12.07 -49.78 15.65
N ALA A 833 -13.20 -50.20 15.07
CA ALA A 833 -13.36 -51.58 14.59
C ALA A 833 -12.59 -51.84 13.28
N GLU A 834 -12.03 -53.04 13.10
CA GLU A 834 -11.21 -53.39 11.91
C GLU A 834 -11.94 -53.29 10.56
N TRP A 835 -13.28 -53.32 10.56
CA TRP A 835 -14.10 -53.16 9.35
C TRP A 835 -14.40 -51.69 9.01
N PHE A 836 -14.00 -50.75 9.87
CA PHE A 836 -14.38 -49.35 9.81
C PHE A 836 -13.45 -48.58 8.88
N GLU A 837 -13.96 -48.21 7.69
CA GLU A 837 -13.19 -47.50 6.66
C GLU A 837 -13.78 -46.09 6.43
N PRO A 838 -13.27 -45.05 7.11
CA PRO A 838 -13.59 -43.64 6.85
C PRO A 838 -13.31 -43.23 5.40
N LEU A 839 -14.17 -42.37 4.88
CA LEU A 839 -13.95 -41.69 3.60
C LEU A 839 -13.06 -40.46 3.82
N SER A 840 -12.27 -40.09 2.81
CA SER A 840 -11.56 -38.81 2.80
C SER A 840 -12.48 -37.64 2.41
N LEU A 841 -13.51 -37.91 1.59
CA LEU A 841 -14.38 -36.92 0.92
C LEU A 841 -13.60 -35.86 0.11
N VAL A 842 -12.45 -36.24 -0.47
CA VAL A 842 -11.74 -35.40 -1.46
C VAL A 842 -12.49 -35.38 -2.78
N ASN A 843 -12.90 -36.55 -3.27
CA ASN A 843 -13.62 -36.71 -4.53
C ASN A 843 -15.13 -36.82 -4.30
N SER A 844 -15.92 -36.57 -5.35
CA SER A 844 -17.39 -36.65 -5.31
C SER A 844 -17.92 -38.04 -4.96
N LEU A 845 -19.03 -38.10 -4.22
CA LEU A 845 -19.63 -39.34 -3.72
C LEU A 845 -20.50 -40.04 -4.78
N ASP A 846 -19.85 -40.74 -5.72
CA ASP A 846 -20.52 -41.56 -6.75
C ASP A 846 -21.00 -42.93 -6.24
N SER A 847 -21.71 -42.94 -5.09
CA SER A 847 -22.27 -44.17 -4.53
C SER A 847 -23.73 -44.01 -4.13
N ASP A 848 -24.55 -45.01 -4.48
CA ASP A 848 -25.95 -45.13 -4.11
C ASP A 848 -26.18 -45.54 -2.65
N ALA A 849 -25.12 -45.83 -1.90
CA ALA A 849 -25.19 -46.11 -0.47
C ALA A 849 -24.03 -45.45 0.27
N LEU A 850 -24.32 -44.86 1.43
CA LEU A 850 -23.35 -44.20 2.29
C LEU A 850 -23.37 -44.85 3.67
N GLY A 851 -22.20 -45.17 4.22
CA GLY A 851 -22.07 -45.50 5.63
C GLY A 851 -21.92 -44.23 6.45
N VAL A 852 -22.62 -44.14 7.59
CA VAL A 852 -22.59 -42.99 8.50
C VAL A 852 -22.45 -43.50 9.92
N TYR A 853 -21.42 -43.03 10.62
CA TYR A 853 -21.22 -43.28 12.04
C TYR A 853 -21.43 -42.00 12.85
N PHE A 854 -22.02 -42.15 14.03
CA PHE A 854 -22.13 -41.08 15.03
C PHE A 854 -22.33 -41.69 16.41
N GLU A 855 -22.17 -40.86 17.43
CA GLU A 855 -22.44 -41.21 18.83
C GLU A 855 -23.57 -40.35 19.37
N VAL A 856 -24.43 -40.95 20.19
CA VAL A 856 -25.50 -40.27 20.93
C VAL A 856 -25.14 -40.29 22.42
N TYR A 857 -25.11 -39.11 23.04
CA TYR A 857 -24.65 -38.86 24.41
C TYR A 857 -25.83 -38.58 25.36
N GLU A 858 -25.60 -38.73 26.67
CA GLU A 858 -26.61 -38.58 27.75
C GLU A 858 -27.84 -39.51 27.60
N THR A 859 -27.72 -40.58 26.82
CA THR A 859 -28.77 -41.58 26.56
C THR A 859 -28.94 -42.61 27.69
N GLY A 860 -28.81 -42.16 28.94
CA GLY A 860 -28.88 -43.02 30.12
C GLY A 860 -30.30 -43.52 30.44
N ALA A 861 -30.51 -44.00 31.67
CA ALA A 861 -31.79 -44.57 32.12
C ALA A 861 -33.01 -43.61 32.07
N ALA A 862 -32.80 -42.32 31.74
CA ALA A 862 -33.84 -41.33 31.48
C ALA A 862 -34.40 -41.38 30.05
N VAL A 863 -33.70 -42.01 29.10
CA VAL A 863 -34.10 -42.15 27.68
C VAL A 863 -34.39 -43.63 27.40
N PRO A 864 -35.65 -44.07 27.35
CA PRO A 864 -36.00 -45.48 27.18
C PRO A 864 -35.82 -45.98 25.75
N TRP A 865 -35.99 -45.10 24.76
CA TRP A 865 -35.79 -45.35 23.32
C TRP A 865 -35.68 -44.01 22.58
N TYR A 866 -35.19 -44.04 21.35
CA TYR A 866 -35.18 -42.90 20.43
C TYR A 866 -35.46 -43.36 19.00
N ARG A 867 -35.86 -42.43 18.12
CA ARG A 867 -36.13 -42.73 16.70
C ARG A 867 -35.09 -42.08 15.80
N LEU A 868 -34.51 -42.90 14.91
CA LEU A 868 -33.63 -42.46 13.84
C LEU A 868 -34.39 -42.30 12.53
N ARG A 869 -34.07 -41.23 11.81
CA ARG A 869 -34.48 -40.97 10.43
C ARG A 869 -33.43 -40.09 9.73
N ALA A 870 -33.41 -40.11 8.40
CA ALA A 870 -32.47 -39.31 7.62
C ALA A 870 -33.17 -38.51 6.51
N GLU A 871 -32.65 -37.32 6.25
CA GLU A 871 -33.10 -36.39 5.22
C GLU A 871 -31.88 -35.87 4.47
N VAL A 872 -32.01 -35.64 3.16
CA VAL A 872 -31.02 -34.95 2.35
C VAL A 872 -31.63 -33.65 1.86
N VAL A 873 -30.94 -32.53 2.08
CA VAL A 873 -31.34 -31.20 1.61
C VAL A 873 -30.47 -30.82 0.42
N ASP A 874 -31.11 -30.58 -0.71
CA ASP A 874 -30.47 -30.05 -1.91
C ASP A 874 -30.03 -28.59 -1.67
N ARG A 875 -28.73 -28.29 -1.81
CA ARG A 875 -28.16 -26.98 -1.43
C ARG A 875 -28.44 -25.85 -2.43
N GLU A 876 -28.93 -26.17 -3.62
CA GLU A 876 -29.25 -25.17 -4.67
C GLU A 876 -30.74 -24.82 -4.69
N THR A 877 -31.60 -25.80 -4.40
CA THR A 877 -33.06 -25.65 -4.44
C THR A 877 -33.74 -25.64 -3.07
N GLY A 878 -33.03 -26.02 -2.01
CA GLY A 878 -33.57 -26.16 -0.64
C GLY A 878 -34.52 -27.35 -0.46
N VAL A 879 -34.66 -28.23 -1.45
CA VAL A 879 -35.60 -29.36 -1.42
C VAL A 879 -35.13 -30.43 -0.43
N VAL A 880 -35.97 -30.71 0.57
CA VAL A 880 -35.74 -31.77 1.58
C VAL A 880 -36.32 -33.10 1.08
N THR A 881 -35.48 -34.12 0.96
CA THR A 881 -35.85 -35.48 0.56
C THR A 881 -35.58 -36.44 1.71
N GLY A 882 -36.62 -37.09 2.24
CA GLY A 882 -36.46 -38.15 3.24
C GLY A 882 -35.87 -39.41 2.61
N VAL A 883 -34.76 -39.92 3.14
CA VAL A 883 -34.01 -41.06 2.59
C VAL A 883 -34.07 -42.27 3.51
N PRO A 884 -34.28 -43.50 2.98
CA PRO A 884 -34.43 -44.68 3.83
C PRO A 884 -33.07 -45.19 4.33
N ILE A 885 -33.05 -45.66 5.57
CA ILE A 885 -31.85 -46.07 6.31
C ILE A 885 -31.95 -47.52 6.79
N ARG A 886 -30.78 -48.12 7.06
CA ARG A 886 -30.61 -49.40 7.74
C ARG A 886 -29.56 -49.28 8.83
N PRO A 887 -29.95 -49.30 10.13
CA PRO A 887 -29.00 -49.35 11.24
C PRO A 887 -28.19 -50.64 11.31
N ALA A 888 -27.11 -50.61 12.10
CA ALA A 888 -26.36 -51.79 12.47
C ALA A 888 -27.21 -52.81 13.24
N GLY A 889 -27.02 -54.09 12.93
CA GLY A 889 -27.79 -55.21 13.44
C GLY A 889 -29.11 -55.49 12.69
N GLU A 890 -29.58 -54.56 11.87
CA GLU A 890 -30.89 -54.66 11.19
C GLU A 890 -30.81 -55.19 9.76
N ASP A 891 -31.96 -55.70 9.27
CA ASP A 891 -32.18 -56.15 7.90
C ASP A 891 -33.22 -55.28 7.16
N GLY A 892 -32.88 -54.93 5.91
CA GLY A 892 -33.69 -54.06 5.05
C GLY A 892 -33.55 -52.56 5.33
N PHE A 893 -34.00 -51.72 4.40
CA PHE A 893 -34.05 -50.26 4.55
C PHE A 893 -35.46 -49.80 4.92
N ARG A 894 -35.59 -48.77 5.77
CA ARG A 894 -36.88 -48.15 6.16
C ARG A 894 -36.71 -46.63 6.36
N PRO A 895 -37.78 -45.82 6.23
CA PRO A 895 -37.70 -44.37 6.47
C PRO A 895 -37.36 -43.99 7.93
N THR A 896 -37.76 -44.83 8.89
CA THR A 896 -37.52 -44.63 10.32
C THR A 896 -37.18 -45.95 11.01
N TRP A 897 -36.44 -45.87 12.12
CA TRP A 897 -36.16 -46.99 13.03
C TRP A 897 -36.19 -46.53 14.48
N ASP A 898 -36.81 -47.34 15.35
CA ASP A 898 -36.77 -47.15 16.79
C ASP A 898 -35.58 -47.93 17.37
N ARG A 899 -34.82 -47.29 18.27
CA ARG A 899 -33.56 -47.79 18.81
C ARG A 899 -33.54 -47.65 20.33
N PHE A 900 -32.81 -48.55 20.98
CA PHE A 900 -32.65 -48.61 22.43
C PHE A 900 -31.22 -48.23 22.79
N PRO A 901 -30.99 -47.24 23.67
CA PRO A 901 -29.64 -46.82 24.00
C PRO A 901 -28.90 -47.81 24.90
N ALA A 902 -27.58 -47.70 24.92
CA ALA A 902 -26.73 -48.49 25.79
C ALA A 902 -26.76 -47.95 27.24
N ALA A 903 -26.77 -48.85 28.21
CA ALA A 903 -26.92 -48.52 29.63
C ALA A 903 -25.82 -47.61 30.24
N GLY A 904 -24.73 -47.35 29.50
CA GLY A 904 -23.65 -46.44 29.87
C GLY A 904 -23.86 -44.98 29.43
N GLY A 905 -25.00 -44.61 28.84
CA GLY A 905 -25.32 -43.24 28.40
C GLY A 905 -24.68 -42.82 27.06
N LEU A 906 -23.58 -43.45 26.67
CA LEU A 906 -23.00 -43.38 25.33
C LEU A 906 -23.56 -44.50 24.43
N THR A 907 -24.18 -44.15 23.31
CA THR A 907 -24.62 -45.10 22.28
C THR A 907 -23.94 -44.79 20.93
N SER A 908 -23.03 -45.64 20.47
CA SER A 908 -22.48 -45.55 19.12
C SER A 908 -23.42 -46.19 18.10
N GLU A 909 -23.77 -45.45 17.05
CA GLU A 909 -24.62 -45.91 15.96
C GLU A 909 -23.90 -45.95 14.61
N PHE A 910 -24.38 -46.84 13.74
CA PHE A 910 -23.95 -46.91 12.35
C PHE A 910 -25.17 -47.11 11.46
N LEU A 911 -25.32 -46.24 10.46
CA LEU A 911 -26.37 -46.32 9.45
C LEU A 911 -25.77 -46.62 8.08
N THR A 912 -26.44 -47.47 7.30
CA THR A 912 -26.38 -47.37 5.84
C THR A 912 -27.52 -46.46 5.40
N VAL A 913 -27.21 -45.35 4.73
CA VAL A 913 -28.18 -44.45 4.08
C VAL A 913 -28.25 -44.81 2.60
N ALA A 914 -29.45 -44.99 2.05
CA ALA A 914 -29.63 -45.17 0.61
C ALA A 914 -29.75 -43.81 -0.08
N LEU A 915 -29.01 -43.61 -1.16
CA LEU A 915 -28.93 -42.37 -1.93
C LEU A 915 -29.37 -42.53 -3.39
N SER A 916 -29.91 -43.68 -3.78
CA SER A 916 -30.37 -43.97 -5.16
C SER A 916 -31.40 -42.98 -5.70
N ASP A 917 -32.27 -42.45 -4.83
CA ASP A 917 -33.28 -41.45 -5.19
C ASP A 917 -32.76 -39.99 -5.06
N VAL A 918 -31.50 -39.81 -4.64
CA VAL A 918 -30.85 -38.50 -4.44
C VAL A 918 -30.04 -38.12 -5.69
N LYS A 919 -30.52 -37.08 -6.37
CA LYS A 919 -29.88 -36.49 -7.57
C LYS A 919 -28.40 -36.18 -7.37
N ARG A 920 -27.63 -36.20 -8.46
CA ARG A 920 -26.30 -35.58 -8.51
C ARG A 920 -26.43 -34.06 -8.29
N GLY A 921 -25.47 -33.47 -7.55
CA GLY A 921 -25.55 -32.09 -7.03
C GLY A 921 -24.86 -31.92 -5.67
N ARG A 922 -24.95 -30.72 -5.09
CA ARG A 922 -24.47 -30.42 -3.72
C ARG A 922 -25.59 -30.57 -2.70
N HIS A 923 -25.32 -31.26 -1.60
CA HIS A 923 -26.32 -31.68 -0.62
C HIS A 923 -25.85 -31.52 0.82
N THR A 924 -26.80 -31.43 1.75
CA THR A 924 -26.58 -31.58 3.20
C THR A 924 -27.36 -32.78 3.69
N LEU A 925 -26.67 -33.85 4.11
CA LEU A 925 -27.27 -34.98 4.82
C LEU A 925 -27.55 -34.57 6.27
N ARG A 926 -28.74 -34.92 6.76
CA ARG A 926 -29.19 -34.67 8.13
C ARG A 926 -29.68 -35.98 8.74
N ILE A 927 -29.10 -36.37 9.86
CA ILE A 927 -29.61 -37.47 10.69
C ILE A 927 -30.35 -36.84 11.86
N ILE A 928 -31.62 -37.22 12.03
CA ILE A 928 -32.46 -36.74 13.11
C ILE A 928 -32.65 -37.86 14.13
N VAL A 929 -32.36 -37.52 15.39
CA VAL A 929 -32.54 -38.36 16.58
C VAL A 929 -33.72 -37.80 17.36
N ASP A 930 -34.92 -38.28 17.04
CA ASP A 930 -36.15 -37.86 17.72
C ASP A 930 -36.27 -38.59 19.08
N VAL A 931 -36.09 -37.85 20.18
CA VAL A 931 -36.17 -38.36 21.56
C VAL A 931 -37.50 -37.93 22.19
N PRO A 932 -38.37 -38.86 22.66
CA PRO A 932 -39.71 -38.53 23.14
C PRO A 932 -39.76 -37.53 24.31
N GLU A 933 -38.79 -37.60 25.22
CA GLU A 933 -38.73 -36.78 26.43
C GLU A 933 -38.18 -35.36 26.18
N VAL A 934 -37.43 -35.16 25.10
CA VAL A 934 -36.69 -33.90 24.81
C VAL A 934 -37.47 -32.97 23.86
N GLY A 935 -38.46 -33.50 23.14
CA GLY A 935 -39.41 -32.73 22.33
C GLY A 935 -38.96 -32.55 20.88
N ALA A 936 -38.05 -31.62 20.61
CA ALA A 936 -37.50 -31.44 19.27
C ALA A 936 -36.31 -32.40 19.04
N GLY A 937 -36.34 -33.17 17.95
CA GLY A 937 -35.27 -34.12 17.63
C GLY A 937 -33.91 -33.46 17.42
N VAL A 938 -32.86 -34.11 17.92
CA VAL A 938 -31.48 -33.62 17.79
C VAL A 938 -31.00 -33.91 16.38
N VAL A 939 -30.48 -32.89 15.68
CA VAL A 939 -30.07 -33.00 14.28
C VAL A 939 -28.55 -32.88 14.16
N ALA A 940 -27.89 -33.97 13.78
CA ALA A 940 -26.52 -33.94 13.29
C ALA A 940 -26.54 -33.88 11.75
N GLN A 941 -25.65 -33.10 11.15
CA GLN A 941 -25.67 -32.86 9.70
C GLN A 941 -24.27 -32.73 9.11
N ARG A 942 -24.12 -33.05 7.82
CA ARG A 942 -22.87 -32.92 7.07
C ARG A 942 -23.14 -32.75 5.57
N ASP A 943 -22.32 -31.93 4.92
CA ASP A 943 -22.39 -31.72 3.48
C ASP A 943 -21.77 -32.88 2.68
N LEU A 944 -22.34 -33.11 1.50
CA LEU A 944 -21.95 -34.12 0.52
C LEU A 944 -21.95 -33.48 -0.88
N ASP A 945 -20.87 -33.67 -1.65
CA ASP A 945 -20.88 -33.36 -3.09
C ASP A 945 -21.11 -34.67 -3.88
N ARG A 946 -22.17 -34.70 -4.69
CA ARG A 946 -22.56 -35.81 -5.57
C ARG A 946 -22.55 -35.37 -7.05
N ARG A 947 -21.87 -34.27 -7.40
CA ARG A 947 -21.68 -33.90 -8.81
C ARG A 947 -20.81 -34.95 -9.53
N GLU A 948 -20.84 -34.95 -10.86
CA GLU A 948 -19.84 -35.68 -11.64
C GLU A 948 -18.46 -35.04 -11.46
N ASP A 949 -17.43 -35.87 -11.48
CA ASP A 949 -16.04 -35.47 -11.24
C ASP A 949 -15.52 -34.75 -12.50
N PRO A 950 -15.17 -33.44 -12.44
CA PRO A 950 -14.86 -32.65 -13.63
C PRO A 950 -13.60 -33.12 -14.38
N ASP A 951 -12.74 -33.91 -13.74
CA ASP A 951 -11.50 -34.41 -14.34
C ASP A 951 -11.68 -35.70 -15.19
N GLN A 952 -12.91 -36.08 -15.55
CA GLN A 952 -13.17 -37.15 -16.54
C GLN A 952 -13.10 -36.71 -18.02
N ASP A 953 -13.06 -35.39 -18.31
CA ASP A 953 -13.13 -34.84 -19.68
C ASP A 953 -11.79 -34.25 -20.21
N TRP A 954 -10.64 -34.63 -19.61
CA TRP A 954 -9.30 -34.27 -20.08
C TRP A 954 -8.53 -35.47 -20.69
N ASP A 955 -8.69 -35.68 -21.99
CA ASP A 955 -8.01 -36.71 -22.82
C ASP A 955 -7.23 -36.05 -23.99
#